data_AF-A0A8S1H468-F1
#
_entry.id   AF-A0A8S1H468-F1
#
_cell.length_a   1.000
_cell.length_b   1.000
_cell.length_c   1.000
_cell.angle_alpha   90.00
_cell.angle_beta   90.00
_cell.angle_gamma   90.00
#
_symmetry.space_group_name_H-M   'P 1'
#
loop_
_entity.id
_entity.type
_entity.pdbx_description
1 polymer ?
#
loop_
_entity_poly.entity_id
_entity_poly.type
_entity_poly.pdbx_seq_one_letter_code
_entity_poly.pdbx_strand_id
1 'polypeptide(L)'
;MTDAKGNVNGNAVSIDSDGLIEGNYDQVVGTFDEMGLKEELLRGIYAFGFEKPSAIQQRAIVPCTTGKDVIAQAQSGTGKTATFSVSILQRIDHTNPTVQALVMAPTRELAQQIQKVLSALGEYMNVSVHACIGGTSIRDDQRKLESGVHVVVGTPGRVNDMVSRNALHTDSIKMFVLDEADEMLSSGFKDQIYEVFKTMPNDVQVVLLSATMPNEVLEVTAKFMREPIRILVKKDELTLEGIRQFYINVQKEECKFEVLCDLYETVNVTQAVIFCNTRRKVETLTEQMTKHDFTVSCLHGDLDQQEREIIMREFRSGSSRVLITTDLLARGIDVQQVSLVINYDLPSNRENYIHRIGRSGRFGRKGVAINFVTDNDAPQVPLDEQIESSSLATEKTERRDKSKRKNNFENEEFISGNLSSKILNAARRQLHEDQEGGDADEFSSKRQRNFSIGASSLASNDEEDDQQGFEDYDDAVIELNPQDEVDLERFIVKKESSQMNTLYDIIQAKIDAKKTEAETALSQADPNDFNMRDMDPEIVEMYVQIGVLLSKYRSGKIPKAFKIIPKMINWEQILYLTRPDEWSAAAMYQATRIFASNLNPRMCQRFYNLVLLPRLRDDIDEFKKLNFHLYQALCKAMYKPSAFFKGIILPLCESGTCTLREAVVFSSVLTKVSIPVFHAAAAMLKIADMEYTGSNSVFLRALIDKKYALPYRAIDAVVNHFVRLKRDEREMPVLWHQCLLSLCQRYKNDMNEHQKAAIHDLIRFQGHYLISPEVRRELESKETDDGHVVTTLVIPTRSDDTMEF
;
A
#
# COMPACT_ATOMS: atom_id res chain seq x y z
N MET A 1 -16.97 -66.86 1.29
CA MET A 1 -15.66 -67.05 0.65
C MET A 1 -15.78 -66.49 -0.76
N THR A 2 -15.36 -65.24 -1.04
CA THR A 2 -13.96 -64.72 -1.08
C THR A 2 -13.21 -65.26 -2.31
N ASP A 3 -12.54 -64.45 -3.13
CA ASP A 3 -12.57 -62.99 -3.31
C ASP A 3 -11.86 -62.65 -4.64
N ALA A 4 -12.32 -61.64 -5.39
CA ALA A 4 -11.66 -61.19 -6.63
C ALA A 4 -12.07 -59.76 -7.01
N LYS A 5 -11.46 -58.75 -6.39
CA LYS A 5 -11.69 -57.33 -6.75
C LYS A 5 -10.82 -56.96 -7.96
N GLY A 6 -11.47 -56.48 -9.03
CA GLY A 6 -10.77 -55.80 -10.12
C GLY A 6 -10.26 -54.42 -9.65
N ASN A 7 -9.06 -54.06 -10.08
CA ASN A 7 -8.42 -52.80 -9.67
C ASN A 7 -9.02 -51.61 -10.43
N VAL A 8 -9.33 -50.52 -9.74
CA VAL A 8 -9.76 -49.25 -10.35
C VAL A 8 -8.56 -48.29 -10.34
N ASN A 9 -8.24 -47.72 -11.49
CA ASN A 9 -7.09 -46.82 -11.63
C ASN A 9 -7.26 -45.59 -10.72
N GLY A 10 -6.22 -45.28 -9.94
CA GLY A 10 -6.11 -43.98 -9.29
C GLY A 10 -5.76 -42.90 -10.31
N ASN A 11 -6.44 -41.77 -10.27
CA ASN A 11 -6.01 -40.58 -11.00
C ASN A 11 -4.63 -40.16 -10.50
N ALA A 12 -3.68 -39.95 -11.42
CA ALA A 12 -2.39 -39.39 -11.07
C ALA A 12 -2.59 -37.95 -10.57
N VAL A 13 -2.10 -37.65 -9.37
CA VAL A 13 -1.97 -36.28 -8.88
C VAL A 13 -0.68 -35.73 -9.48
N SER A 14 -0.81 -34.69 -10.30
CA SER A 14 0.33 -33.90 -10.76
C SER A 14 0.79 -32.99 -9.63
N ILE A 15 2.11 -32.91 -9.45
CA ILE A 15 2.76 -32.05 -8.47
C ILE A 15 3.61 -31.06 -9.25
N ASP A 16 3.38 -29.77 -9.03
CA ASP A 16 4.14 -28.70 -9.67
C ASP A 16 5.62 -28.74 -9.24
N SER A 17 6.49 -28.20 -10.09
CA SER A 17 7.93 -28.05 -9.85
C SER A 17 8.26 -27.32 -8.53
N ASP A 18 7.44 -26.35 -8.12
CA ASP A 18 7.57 -25.64 -6.84
C ASP A 18 6.78 -26.31 -5.69
N GLY A 19 5.95 -27.32 -5.97
CA GLY A 19 5.27 -28.14 -4.97
C GLY A 19 4.12 -27.52 -4.16
N LEU A 20 3.82 -26.22 -4.28
CA LEU A 20 2.82 -25.50 -3.44
C LEU A 20 1.34 -25.87 -3.69
N ILE A 21 0.99 -26.35 -4.89
CA ILE A 21 -0.40 -26.57 -5.32
C ILE A 21 -0.61 -28.03 -5.69
N GLU A 22 -1.67 -28.62 -5.15
CA GLU A 22 -2.17 -29.96 -5.50
C GLU A 22 -3.40 -29.83 -6.40
N GLY A 23 -3.42 -30.60 -7.49
CA GLY A 23 -4.52 -30.53 -8.45
C GLY A 23 -4.58 -31.70 -9.43
N ASN A 24 -5.47 -31.55 -10.41
CA ASN A 24 -5.66 -32.44 -11.55
C ASN A 24 -5.67 -31.66 -12.88
N TYR A 25 -4.93 -30.53 -12.94
CA TYR A 25 -4.91 -29.63 -14.09
C TYR A 25 -3.55 -28.94 -14.22
N ASP A 26 -2.83 -29.25 -15.30
CA ASP A 26 -1.40 -28.94 -15.45
C ASP A 26 -1.13 -27.66 -16.25
N GLN A 27 -2.14 -27.11 -16.92
CA GLN A 27 -1.98 -25.94 -17.78
C GLN A 27 -1.93 -24.66 -16.94
N VAL A 28 -0.73 -24.08 -16.84
CA VAL A 28 -0.47 -22.73 -16.33
C VAL A 28 -0.31 -21.78 -17.51
N VAL A 29 -0.98 -20.61 -17.49
CA VAL A 29 -0.87 -19.59 -18.55
C VAL A 29 -0.40 -18.27 -17.93
N GLY A 30 0.72 -17.73 -18.42
CA GLY A 30 1.51 -16.69 -17.74
C GLY A 30 1.04 -15.25 -17.94
N THR A 31 0.28 -14.98 -19.00
CA THR A 31 -0.28 -13.65 -19.34
C THR A 31 -1.78 -13.76 -19.63
N PHE A 32 -2.50 -12.63 -19.65
CA PHE A 32 -3.93 -12.65 -20.01
C PHE A 32 -4.17 -12.85 -21.51
N ASP A 33 -3.27 -12.34 -22.37
CA ASP A 33 -3.37 -12.46 -23.83
C ASP A 33 -3.30 -13.93 -24.29
N GLU A 34 -2.42 -14.72 -23.66
CA GLU A 34 -2.28 -16.17 -23.91
C GLU A 34 -3.52 -16.99 -23.46
N MET A 35 -4.46 -16.41 -22.71
CA MET A 35 -5.68 -17.12 -22.26
C MET A 35 -6.81 -17.14 -23.31
N GLY A 36 -6.65 -16.49 -24.47
CA GLY A 36 -7.65 -16.51 -25.55
C GLY A 36 -8.95 -15.78 -25.20
N LEU A 37 -8.86 -14.72 -24.41
CA LEU A 37 -9.99 -13.90 -23.97
C LEU A 37 -10.47 -12.95 -25.10
N LYS A 38 -11.74 -12.52 -25.05
CA LYS A 38 -12.29 -11.50 -25.95
C LYS A 38 -11.48 -10.19 -25.85
N GLU A 39 -11.23 -9.50 -26.96
CA GLU A 39 -10.45 -8.23 -26.97
C GLU A 39 -11.08 -7.15 -26.06
N GLU A 40 -12.41 -7.04 -26.05
CA GLU A 40 -13.17 -6.16 -25.16
C GLU A 40 -12.89 -6.47 -23.67
N LEU A 41 -12.77 -7.75 -23.33
CA LEU A 41 -12.50 -8.22 -21.97
C LEU A 41 -11.03 -8.03 -21.58
N LEU A 42 -10.09 -8.29 -22.48
CA LEU A 42 -8.67 -7.97 -22.28
C LEU A 42 -8.49 -6.47 -22.01
N ARG A 43 -9.18 -5.61 -22.79
CA ARG A 43 -9.20 -4.17 -22.56
C ARG A 43 -9.79 -3.80 -21.20
N GLY A 44 -10.85 -4.48 -20.75
CA GLY A 44 -11.41 -4.32 -19.41
C GLY A 44 -10.45 -4.73 -18.29
N ILE A 45 -9.76 -5.87 -18.44
CA ILE A 45 -8.74 -6.37 -17.51
C ILE A 45 -7.58 -5.38 -17.35
N TYR A 46 -7.03 -4.89 -18.46
CA TYR A 46 -5.94 -3.93 -18.42
C TYR A 46 -6.38 -2.54 -17.95
N ALA A 47 -7.58 -2.06 -18.31
CA ALA A 47 -8.14 -0.82 -17.79
C ALA A 47 -8.47 -0.87 -16.28
N PHE A 48 -8.74 -2.06 -15.72
CA PHE A 48 -8.89 -2.29 -14.29
C PHE A 48 -7.54 -2.33 -13.54
N GLY A 49 -6.40 -2.28 -14.26
CA GLY A 49 -5.06 -2.25 -13.67
C GLY A 49 -4.41 -3.62 -13.46
N PHE A 50 -4.93 -4.70 -14.04
CA PHE A 50 -4.29 -6.02 -13.97
C PHE A 50 -3.17 -6.16 -15.01
N GLU A 51 -1.92 -5.93 -14.63
CA GLU A 51 -0.76 -6.17 -15.51
C GLU A 51 -0.51 -7.66 -15.81
N LYS A 52 -0.70 -8.53 -14.79
CA LYS A 52 -0.38 -9.96 -14.87
C LYS A 52 -1.32 -10.82 -14.02
N PRO A 53 -1.63 -12.05 -14.44
CA PRO A 53 -2.43 -12.98 -13.67
C PRO A 53 -1.67 -13.50 -12.43
N SER A 54 -2.37 -13.57 -11.29
CA SER A 54 -1.88 -14.22 -10.06
C SER A 54 -1.77 -15.75 -10.20
N ALA A 55 -1.07 -16.42 -9.27
CA ALA A 55 -0.86 -17.87 -9.32
C ALA A 55 -2.15 -18.71 -9.40
N ILE A 56 -3.27 -18.23 -8.84
CA ILE A 56 -4.59 -18.87 -8.98
C ILE A 56 -5.27 -18.49 -10.30
N GLN A 57 -5.14 -17.25 -10.78
CA GLN A 57 -5.68 -16.81 -12.08
C GLN A 57 -5.03 -17.55 -13.25
N GLN A 58 -3.70 -17.70 -13.23
CA GLN A 58 -2.90 -18.44 -14.22
C GLN A 58 -3.36 -19.89 -14.43
N ARG A 59 -3.91 -20.53 -13.38
CA ARG A 59 -4.36 -21.93 -13.38
C ARG A 59 -5.88 -22.07 -13.54
N ALA A 60 -6.67 -21.13 -13.04
CA ALA A 60 -8.13 -21.27 -12.93
C ALA A 60 -8.94 -20.53 -14.01
N ILE A 61 -8.43 -19.45 -14.65
CA ILE A 61 -9.22 -18.73 -15.68
C ILE A 61 -9.50 -19.64 -16.88
N VAL A 62 -8.48 -20.31 -17.44
CA VAL A 62 -8.65 -21.17 -18.62
C VAL A 62 -9.66 -22.31 -18.40
N PRO A 63 -9.59 -23.14 -17.33
CA PRO A 63 -10.60 -24.19 -17.13
C PRO A 63 -12.01 -23.62 -16.86
N CYS A 64 -12.13 -22.47 -16.17
CA CYS A 64 -13.42 -21.81 -16.00
C CYS A 64 -13.99 -21.28 -17.34
N THR A 65 -13.19 -20.66 -18.21
CA THR A 65 -13.64 -20.16 -19.53
C THR A 65 -14.02 -21.29 -20.50
N THR A 66 -13.33 -22.43 -20.43
CA THR A 66 -13.66 -23.63 -21.24
C THR A 66 -14.91 -24.38 -20.76
N GLY A 67 -15.59 -23.91 -19.71
CA GLY A 67 -16.88 -24.45 -19.27
C GLY A 67 -16.79 -25.65 -18.33
N LYS A 68 -15.61 -25.98 -17.80
CA LYS A 68 -15.42 -27.08 -16.84
C LYS A 68 -15.77 -26.64 -15.42
N ASP A 69 -16.28 -27.55 -14.61
CA ASP A 69 -16.49 -27.28 -13.18
C ASP A 69 -15.13 -27.12 -12.48
N VAL A 70 -14.99 -26.14 -11.58
CA VAL A 70 -13.71 -25.79 -10.93
C VAL A 70 -13.89 -25.53 -9.45
N ILE A 71 -13.06 -26.20 -8.62
CA ILE A 71 -12.87 -25.95 -7.19
C ILE A 71 -11.53 -25.23 -7.02
N ALA A 72 -11.57 -23.97 -6.59
CA ALA A 72 -10.40 -23.12 -6.36
C ALA A 72 -10.27 -22.77 -4.87
N GLN A 73 -9.40 -23.48 -4.14
CA GLN A 73 -9.04 -23.15 -2.76
C GLN A 73 -7.80 -22.26 -2.77
N ALA A 74 -7.97 -20.98 -2.43
CA ALA A 74 -6.86 -20.03 -2.30
C ALA A 74 -7.17 -18.94 -1.26
N GLN A 75 -6.13 -18.34 -0.68
CA GLN A 75 -6.26 -17.33 0.36
C GLN A 75 -7.08 -16.10 -0.11
N SER A 76 -7.72 -15.39 0.83
CA SER A 76 -8.45 -14.15 0.52
C SER A 76 -7.48 -13.08 0.01
N GLY A 77 -7.80 -12.41 -1.10
CA GLY A 77 -6.93 -11.43 -1.76
C GLY A 77 -6.05 -11.97 -2.90
N THR A 78 -5.99 -13.29 -3.12
CA THR A 78 -5.21 -13.91 -4.22
C THR A 78 -5.76 -13.65 -5.64
N GLY A 79 -6.83 -12.86 -5.79
CA GLY A 79 -7.44 -12.54 -7.10
C GLY A 79 -8.65 -13.40 -7.49
N LYS A 80 -9.13 -14.28 -6.58
CA LYS A 80 -10.30 -15.17 -6.76
C LYS A 80 -11.51 -14.50 -7.43
N THR A 81 -11.90 -13.32 -6.96
CA THR A 81 -13.05 -12.56 -7.49
C THR A 81 -12.89 -12.21 -8.98
N ALA A 82 -11.70 -11.79 -9.39
CA ALA A 82 -11.41 -11.51 -10.79
C ALA A 82 -11.33 -12.79 -11.64
N THR A 83 -10.83 -13.91 -11.09
CA THR A 83 -10.79 -15.21 -11.78
C THR A 83 -12.15 -15.60 -12.35
N PHE A 84 -13.21 -15.62 -11.51
CA PHE A 84 -14.54 -15.96 -12.00
C PHE A 84 -15.21 -14.80 -12.74
N SER A 85 -14.93 -13.54 -12.40
CA SER A 85 -15.51 -12.39 -13.12
C SER A 85 -15.09 -12.36 -14.59
N VAL A 86 -13.80 -12.56 -14.88
CA VAL A 86 -13.28 -12.75 -16.24
C VAL A 86 -13.93 -13.95 -16.91
N SER A 87 -14.05 -15.07 -16.19
CA SER A 87 -14.63 -16.31 -16.74
C SER A 87 -16.11 -16.18 -17.11
N ILE A 88 -16.90 -15.44 -16.31
CA ILE A 88 -18.30 -15.10 -16.61
C ILE A 88 -18.35 -14.24 -17.87
N LEU A 89 -17.64 -13.11 -17.89
CA LEU A 89 -17.65 -12.16 -19.01
C LEU A 89 -17.21 -12.82 -20.34
N GLN A 90 -16.27 -13.76 -20.27
CA GLN A 90 -15.87 -14.56 -21.42
C GLN A 90 -16.99 -15.49 -21.92
N ARG A 91 -17.73 -16.19 -21.03
CA ARG A 91 -18.76 -17.17 -21.43
C ARG A 91 -20.14 -16.59 -21.73
N ILE A 92 -20.49 -15.40 -21.23
CA ILE A 92 -21.80 -14.77 -21.55
C ILE A 92 -21.84 -14.19 -22.97
N ASP A 93 -23.06 -14.07 -23.47
CA ASP A 93 -23.43 -13.37 -24.70
C ASP A 93 -24.10 -12.04 -24.32
N HIS A 94 -23.44 -10.92 -24.62
CA HIS A 94 -23.92 -9.57 -24.30
C HIS A 94 -25.04 -9.07 -25.25
N THR A 95 -25.41 -9.85 -26.26
CA THR A 95 -26.52 -9.51 -27.18
C THR A 95 -27.87 -10.01 -26.68
N ASN A 96 -27.87 -10.95 -25.72
CA ASN A 96 -29.07 -11.56 -25.17
C ASN A 96 -29.30 -11.10 -23.71
N PRO A 97 -30.28 -10.21 -23.43
CA PRO A 97 -30.47 -9.57 -22.14
C PRO A 97 -31.10 -10.47 -21.05
N THR A 98 -30.90 -11.79 -21.11
CA THR A 98 -31.31 -12.76 -20.08
C THR A 98 -30.16 -13.08 -19.13
N VAL A 99 -30.51 -13.50 -17.91
CA VAL A 99 -29.52 -13.87 -16.88
C VAL A 99 -28.82 -15.17 -17.26
N GLN A 100 -27.54 -15.06 -17.59
CA GLN A 100 -26.68 -16.15 -18.07
C GLN A 100 -25.64 -16.60 -17.05
N ALA A 101 -25.42 -15.82 -15.99
CA ALA A 101 -24.60 -16.22 -14.86
C ALA A 101 -25.19 -15.74 -13.53
N LEU A 102 -25.03 -16.56 -12.48
CA LEU A 102 -25.40 -16.24 -11.11
C LEU A 102 -24.20 -16.44 -10.19
N VAL A 103 -23.88 -15.42 -9.41
CA VAL A 103 -22.87 -15.47 -8.34
C VAL A 103 -23.56 -15.36 -6.99
N MET A 104 -23.35 -16.34 -6.12
CA MET A 104 -23.72 -16.24 -4.71
C MET A 104 -22.51 -15.88 -3.85
N ALA A 105 -22.75 -14.98 -2.90
CA ALA A 105 -21.79 -14.57 -1.88
C ALA A 105 -22.50 -14.50 -0.50
N PRO A 106 -21.79 -14.78 0.60
CA PRO A 106 -22.38 -14.83 1.95
C PRO A 106 -22.91 -13.48 2.44
N THR A 107 -22.17 -12.39 2.21
CA THR A 107 -22.47 -11.05 2.72
C THR A 107 -23.01 -10.13 1.61
N ARG A 108 -23.78 -9.10 2.01
CA ARG A 108 -24.34 -8.10 1.07
C ARG A 108 -23.21 -7.23 0.50
N GLU A 109 -22.25 -6.95 1.36
CA GLU A 109 -21.07 -6.14 1.16
C GLU A 109 -20.15 -6.79 0.11
N LEU A 110 -19.88 -8.10 0.20
CA LEU A 110 -19.15 -8.83 -0.83
C LEU A 110 -19.94 -8.93 -2.15
N ALA A 111 -21.25 -9.15 -2.11
CA ALA A 111 -22.09 -9.16 -3.31
C ALA A 111 -22.05 -7.81 -4.06
N GLN A 112 -22.06 -6.68 -3.36
CA GLN A 112 -21.84 -5.36 -3.96
C GLN A 112 -20.42 -5.18 -4.51
N GLN A 113 -19.39 -5.72 -3.84
CA GLN A 113 -18.01 -5.65 -4.32
C GLN A 113 -17.83 -6.44 -5.62
N ILE A 114 -18.33 -7.67 -5.67
CA ILE A 114 -18.32 -8.53 -6.87
C ILE A 114 -19.08 -7.85 -8.02
N GLN A 115 -20.24 -7.23 -7.76
CA GLN A 115 -20.99 -6.48 -8.78
C GLN A 115 -20.12 -5.37 -9.41
N LYS A 116 -19.39 -4.59 -8.60
CA LYS A 116 -18.50 -3.53 -9.09
C LYS A 116 -17.35 -4.08 -9.94
N VAL A 117 -16.72 -5.18 -9.52
CA VAL A 117 -15.63 -5.84 -10.26
C VAL A 117 -16.13 -6.35 -11.62
N LEU A 118 -17.29 -7.03 -11.66
CA LEU A 118 -17.92 -7.47 -12.91
C LEU A 118 -18.27 -6.30 -13.84
N SER A 119 -18.86 -5.22 -13.31
CA SER A 119 -19.23 -4.05 -14.12
C SER A 119 -18.03 -3.31 -14.69
N ALA A 120 -16.90 -3.24 -13.96
CA ALA A 120 -15.69 -2.57 -14.41
C ALA A 120 -14.90 -3.41 -15.42
N LEU A 121 -14.71 -4.72 -15.16
CA LEU A 121 -14.10 -5.64 -16.14
C LEU A 121 -14.97 -5.78 -17.42
N GLY A 122 -16.28 -5.61 -17.29
CA GLY A 122 -17.24 -5.63 -18.40
C GLY A 122 -17.52 -4.26 -19.06
N GLU A 123 -16.80 -3.19 -18.71
CA GLU A 123 -17.09 -1.81 -19.18
C GLU A 123 -17.16 -1.71 -20.71
N TYR A 124 -16.23 -2.37 -21.41
CA TYR A 124 -16.15 -2.38 -22.88
C TYR A 124 -17.06 -3.40 -23.56
N MET A 125 -17.81 -4.19 -22.79
CA MET A 125 -18.64 -5.30 -23.28
C MET A 125 -20.16 -5.03 -23.22
N ASN A 126 -20.58 -3.84 -22.79
CA ASN A 126 -21.99 -3.46 -22.62
C ASN A 126 -22.82 -4.40 -21.70
N VAL A 127 -22.18 -5.00 -20.69
CA VAL A 127 -22.80 -6.02 -19.82
C VAL A 127 -23.57 -5.39 -18.66
N SER A 128 -24.89 -5.61 -18.62
CA SER A 128 -25.75 -5.30 -17.46
C SER A 128 -25.56 -6.32 -16.32
N VAL A 129 -25.21 -5.84 -15.11
CA VAL A 129 -24.93 -6.63 -13.89
C VAL A 129 -25.72 -6.05 -12.70
N HIS A 130 -26.49 -6.87 -11.98
CA HIS A 130 -27.29 -6.43 -10.81
C HIS A 130 -27.00 -7.23 -9.53
N ALA A 131 -27.12 -6.56 -8.37
CA ALA A 131 -26.90 -7.13 -7.04
C ALA A 131 -28.22 -7.31 -6.27
N CYS A 132 -28.69 -8.56 -6.15
CA CYS A 132 -29.85 -8.98 -5.39
C CYS A 132 -29.48 -9.28 -3.92
N ILE A 133 -29.49 -8.25 -3.08
CA ILE A 133 -29.07 -8.31 -1.67
C ILE A 133 -30.22 -8.06 -0.68
N GLY A 134 -30.12 -8.62 0.53
CA GLY A 134 -31.05 -8.29 1.61
C GLY A 134 -31.05 -6.80 1.97
N GLY A 135 -32.18 -6.28 2.49
CA GLY A 135 -32.31 -4.89 2.94
C GLY A 135 -32.73 -3.87 1.87
N THR A 136 -32.57 -4.17 0.57
CA THR A 136 -33.05 -3.30 -0.52
C THR A 136 -34.52 -3.53 -0.87
N SER A 137 -35.13 -2.59 -1.61
CA SER A 137 -36.48 -2.72 -2.17
C SER A 137 -36.58 -3.90 -3.16
N ILE A 138 -37.42 -4.88 -2.83
CA ILE A 138 -37.75 -6.01 -3.72
C ILE A 138 -38.33 -5.52 -5.06
N ARG A 139 -39.13 -4.45 -5.05
CA ARG A 139 -39.71 -3.85 -6.26
C ARG A 139 -38.67 -3.19 -7.17
N ASP A 140 -37.46 -2.98 -6.68
CA ASP A 140 -36.38 -2.34 -7.44
C ASP A 140 -35.47 -3.42 -8.05
N ASP A 141 -35.27 -4.54 -7.33
CA ASP A 141 -34.69 -5.76 -7.89
C ASP A 141 -35.57 -6.30 -9.04
N GLN A 142 -36.89 -6.43 -8.83
CA GLN A 142 -37.84 -6.89 -9.85
C GLN A 142 -37.77 -6.03 -11.12
N ARG A 143 -37.93 -4.71 -11.01
CA ARG A 143 -37.89 -3.79 -12.16
C ARG A 143 -36.55 -3.78 -12.89
N LYS A 144 -35.43 -4.06 -12.20
CA LYS A 144 -34.12 -4.20 -12.85
C LYS A 144 -33.99 -5.51 -13.62
N LEU A 145 -34.41 -6.63 -13.03
CA LEU A 145 -34.43 -7.93 -13.70
C LEU A 145 -35.34 -7.90 -14.94
N GLU A 146 -36.51 -7.26 -14.84
CA GLU A 146 -37.43 -6.98 -15.95
C GLU A 146 -36.80 -6.12 -17.07
N SER A 147 -35.85 -5.24 -16.74
CA SER A 147 -35.19 -4.34 -17.71
C SER A 147 -34.04 -4.97 -18.51
N GLY A 148 -33.63 -6.20 -18.18
CA GLY A 148 -32.54 -6.93 -18.83
C GLY A 148 -31.23 -6.90 -18.05
N VAL A 149 -30.80 -8.08 -17.59
CA VAL A 149 -29.59 -8.30 -16.79
C VAL A 149 -28.91 -9.59 -17.27
N HIS A 150 -27.60 -9.55 -17.51
CA HIS A 150 -26.84 -10.70 -17.99
C HIS A 150 -26.23 -11.51 -16.83
N VAL A 151 -25.84 -10.83 -15.75
CA VAL A 151 -25.22 -11.44 -14.57
C VAL A 151 -25.90 -10.93 -13.30
N VAL A 152 -26.35 -11.85 -12.47
CA VAL A 152 -26.87 -11.55 -11.13
C VAL A 152 -25.84 -11.95 -10.08
N VAL A 153 -25.62 -11.07 -9.11
CA VAL A 153 -24.85 -11.33 -7.90
C VAL A 153 -25.80 -11.24 -6.71
N GLY A 154 -25.67 -12.06 -5.67
CA GLY A 154 -26.54 -11.89 -4.50
C GLY A 154 -26.28 -12.79 -3.31
N THR A 155 -26.94 -12.44 -2.20
CA THR A 155 -26.96 -13.27 -0.98
C THR A 155 -28.00 -14.39 -1.12
N PRO A 156 -27.70 -15.65 -0.75
CA PRO A 156 -28.59 -16.81 -1.00
C PRO A 156 -30.06 -16.59 -0.62
N GLY A 157 -30.34 -15.94 0.52
CA GLY A 157 -31.71 -15.66 0.95
C GLY A 157 -32.50 -14.72 0.02
N ARG A 158 -31.91 -13.63 -0.49
CA ARG A 158 -32.59 -12.72 -1.44
C ARG A 158 -32.65 -13.33 -2.84
N VAL A 159 -31.65 -14.10 -3.26
CA VAL A 159 -31.69 -14.82 -4.54
C VAL A 159 -32.83 -15.84 -4.54
N ASN A 160 -32.96 -16.65 -3.49
CA ASN A 160 -34.06 -17.62 -3.34
C ASN A 160 -35.44 -16.92 -3.28
N ASP A 161 -35.55 -15.77 -2.62
CA ASP A 161 -36.76 -14.94 -2.64
C ASP A 161 -37.11 -14.42 -4.05
N MET A 162 -36.12 -14.08 -4.89
CA MET A 162 -36.38 -13.63 -6.27
C MET A 162 -36.73 -14.79 -7.21
N VAL A 163 -36.14 -15.97 -7.03
CA VAL A 163 -36.47 -17.18 -7.80
C VAL A 163 -37.87 -17.69 -7.44
N SER A 164 -38.17 -17.84 -6.15
CA SER A 164 -39.49 -18.31 -5.68
C SER A 164 -40.66 -17.36 -6.00
N ARG A 165 -40.39 -16.07 -6.24
CA ARG A 165 -41.35 -15.09 -6.78
C ARG A 165 -41.50 -15.12 -8.31
N ASN A 166 -40.74 -15.97 -9.01
CA ASN A 166 -40.62 -15.97 -10.48
C ASN A 166 -40.20 -14.58 -11.04
N ALA A 167 -39.34 -13.86 -10.30
CA ALA A 167 -38.75 -12.59 -10.75
C ALA A 167 -37.36 -12.81 -11.36
N LEU A 168 -36.57 -13.73 -10.79
CA LEU A 168 -35.32 -14.20 -11.35
C LEU A 168 -35.57 -15.53 -12.07
N HIS A 169 -35.53 -15.49 -13.40
CA HIS A 169 -35.60 -16.68 -14.26
C HIS A 169 -34.21 -17.32 -14.36
N THR A 170 -34.14 -18.63 -14.16
CA THR A 170 -32.88 -19.39 -14.02
C THR A 170 -32.55 -20.25 -15.23
N ASP A 171 -33.50 -20.43 -16.16
CA ASP A 171 -33.43 -21.33 -17.31
C ASP A 171 -32.32 -20.99 -18.32
N SER A 172 -31.79 -19.75 -18.27
CA SER A 172 -30.70 -19.28 -19.15
C SER A 172 -29.31 -19.34 -18.51
N ILE A 173 -29.18 -19.77 -17.26
CA ILE A 173 -27.91 -19.73 -16.51
C ILE A 173 -26.93 -20.79 -17.04
N LYS A 174 -25.82 -20.32 -17.61
CA LYS A 174 -24.71 -21.12 -18.17
C LYS A 174 -23.60 -21.38 -17.14
N MET A 175 -23.49 -20.54 -16.12
CA MET A 175 -22.50 -20.64 -15.04
C MET A 175 -23.09 -20.21 -13.69
N PHE A 176 -22.92 -21.05 -12.68
CA PHE A 176 -23.22 -20.77 -11.28
C PHE A 176 -21.93 -20.69 -10.48
N VAL A 177 -21.77 -19.64 -9.69
CA VAL A 177 -20.55 -19.38 -8.91
C VAL A 177 -20.86 -19.24 -7.43
N LEU A 178 -20.05 -19.90 -6.60
CA LEU A 178 -20.08 -19.82 -5.13
C LEU A 178 -18.75 -19.21 -4.66
N ASP A 179 -18.75 -17.98 -4.14
CA ASP A 179 -17.55 -17.32 -3.56
C ASP A 179 -17.66 -17.21 -2.03
N GLU A 180 -16.53 -17.39 -1.33
CA GLU A 180 -16.47 -17.64 0.14
C GLU A 180 -17.50 -18.71 0.58
N ALA A 181 -17.44 -19.87 -0.09
CA ALA A 181 -18.37 -21.01 0.09
C ALA A 181 -18.28 -21.69 1.47
N ASP A 182 -17.11 -21.61 2.11
CA ASP A 182 -16.88 -21.96 3.52
C ASP A 182 -17.76 -21.14 4.48
N GLU A 183 -17.84 -19.82 4.29
CA GLU A 183 -18.75 -18.95 5.07
C GLU A 183 -20.23 -19.24 4.74
N MET A 184 -20.59 -19.43 3.47
CA MET A 184 -22.01 -19.63 3.11
C MET A 184 -22.61 -20.88 3.75
N LEU A 185 -21.85 -21.97 3.84
CA LEU A 185 -22.36 -23.23 4.38
C LEU A 185 -22.37 -23.24 5.92
N SER A 186 -21.30 -22.73 6.56
CA SER A 186 -21.24 -22.57 8.01
C SER A 186 -22.28 -21.57 8.56
N SER A 187 -22.68 -20.59 7.75
CA SER A 187 -23.80 -19.66 8.04
C SER A 187 -25.20 -20.29 7.88
N GLY A 188 -25.28 -21.57 7.48
CA GLY A 188 -26.55 -22.28 7.34
C GLY A 188 -27.32 -22.01 6.04
N PHE A 189 -26.71 -21.40 5.01
CA PHE A 189 -27.40 -21.13 3.73
C PHE A 189 -27.50 -22.36 2.79
N LYS A 190 -27.10 -23.54 3.28
CA LYS A 190 -27.01 -24.81 2.53
C LYS A 190 -28.31 -25.16 1.80
N ASP A 191 -29.46 -24.97 2.45
CA ASP A 191 -30.77 -25.31 1.89
C ASP A 191 -31.23 -24.28 0.84
N GLN A 192 -30.99 -22.98 1.06
CA GLN A 192 -31.34 -21.94 0.08
C GLN A 192 -30.50 -22.05 -1.19
N ILE A 193 -29.22 -22.42 -1.07
CA ILE A 193 -28.36 -22.75 -2.21
C ILE A 193 -28.90 -23.99 -2.94
N TYR A 194 -29.30 -25.03 -2.20
CA TYR A 194 -29.85 -26.26 -2.77
C TYR A 194 -31.16 -26.05 -3.54
N GLU A 195 -32.11 -25.27 -2.99
CA GLU A 195 -33.37 -24.95 -3.69
C GLU A 195 -33.13 -24.13 -4.96
N VAL A 196 -32.26 -23.12 -4.93
CA VAL A 196 -31.95 -22.32 -6.13
C VAL A 196 -31.23 -23.17 -7.18
N PHE A 197 -30.29 -24.05 -6.80
CA PHE A 197 -29.58 -24.92 -7.74
C PHE A 197 -30.52 -25.86 -8.52
N LYS A 198 -31.58 -26.40 -7.88
CA LYS A 198 -32.60 -27.23 -8.55
C LYS A 198 -33.33 -26.54 -9.71
N THR A 199 -33.36 -25.21 -9.72
CA THR A 199 -34.06 -24.42 -10.74
C THR A 199 -33.21 -24.11 -11.98
N MET A 200 -31.94 -24.55 -12.00
CA MET A 200 -31.02 -24.31 -13.11
C MET A 200 -31.04 -25.45 -14.15
N PRO A 201 -30.58 -25.20 -15.39
CA PRO A 201 -30.36 -26.24 -16.39
C PRO A 201 -29.40 -27.34 -15.91
N ASN A 202 -29.69 -28.59 -16.28
CA ASN A 202 -28.86 -29.75 -15.92
C ASN A 202 -27.42 -29.68 -16.48
N ASP A 203 -27.15 -28.80 -17.45
CA ASP A 203 -25.83 -28.56 -18.06
C ASP A 203 -25.05 -27.39 -17.43
N VAL A 204 -25.60 -26.66 -16.45
CA VAL A 204 -24.95 -25.51 -15.80
C VAL A 204 -23.54 -25.82 -15.26
N GLN A 205 -22.56 -24.99 -15.62
CA GLN A 205 -21.21 -25.07 -15.05
C GLN A 205 -21.21 -24.57 -13.60
N VAL A 206 -20.54 -25.26 -12.69
CA VAL A 206 -20.39 -24.84 -11.29
C VAL A 206 -18.93 -24.50 -10.98
N VAL A 207 -18.71 -23.28 -10.50
CA VAL A 207 -17.40 -22.81 -10.02
C VAL A 207 -17.49 -22.50 -8.53
N LEU A 208 -16.64 -23.12 -7.71
CA LEU A 208 -16.61 -22.93 -6.27
C LEU A 208 -15.26 -22.37 -5.84
N LEU A 209 -15.27 -21.25 -5.13
CA LEU A 209 -14.10 -20.57 -4.61
C LEU A 209 -14.20 -20.46 -3.09
N SER A 210 -13.13 -20.85 -2.40
CA SER A 210 -13.13 -21.00 -0.94
C SER A 210 -11.76 -20.61 -0.37
N ALA A 211 -11.67 -20.25 0.90
CA ALA A 211 -10.40 -20.10 1.61
C ALA A 211 -9.99 -21.43 2.26
N THR A 212 -10.94 -22.13 2.87
CA THR A 212 -10.80 -23.48 3.42
C THR A 212 -11.70 -24.48 2.70
N MET A 213 -11.47 -25.78 2.91
CA MET A 213 -12.29 -26.88 2.36
C MET A 213 -12.76 -27.81 3.49
N PRO A 214 -13.67 -27.36 4.37
CA PRO A 214 -14.28 -28.22 5.40
C PRO A 214 -15.19 -29.27 4.77
N ASN A 215 -15.54 -30.31 5.55
CA ASN A 215 -16.35 -31.44 5.09
C ASN A 215 -17.70 -31.00 4.48
N GLU A 216 -18.30 -29.91 4.98
CA GLU A 216 -19.55 -29.37 4.47
C GLU A 216 -19.43 -28.81 3.04
N VAL A 217 -18.32 -28.14 2.72
CA VAL A 217 -18.00 -27.71 1.35
C VAL A 217 -17.76 -28.94 0.48
N LEU A 218 -17.04 -29.95 0.97
CA LEU A 218 -16.79 -31.18 0.22
C LEU A 218 -18.09 -31.95 -0.09
N GLU A 219 -19.01 -32.09 0.86
CA GLU A 219 -20.36 -32.65 0.62
C GLU A 219 -21.13 -31.92 -0.49
N VAL A 220 -21.00 -30.60 -0.54
CA VAL A 220 -21.69 -29.74 -1.51
C VAL A 220 -21.06 -29.87 -2.89
N THR A 221 -19.73 -29.87 -2.99
CA THR A 221 -19.02 -30.14 -4.26
C THR A 221 -19.41 -31.50 -4.86
N ALA A 222 -19.57 -32.52 -4.02
CA ALA A 222 -19.95 -33.88 -4.43
C ALA A 222 -21.41 -34.02 -4.89
N LYS A 223 -22.26 -32.99 -4.69
CA LYS A 223 -23.67 -32.97 -5.13
C LYS A 223 -23.92 -32.07 -6.34
N PHE A 224 -23.14 -30.99 -6.51
CA PHE A 224 -23.36 -29.99 -7.55
C PHE A 224 -22.41 -30.11 -8.75
N MET A 225 -21.21 -30.71 -8.56
CA MET A 225 -20.11 -30.58 -9.54
C MET A 225 -19.81 -31.91 -10.24
N ARG A 226 -19.47 -31.84 -11.52
CA ARG A 226 -19.23 -32.98 -12.41
C ARG A 226 -17.76 -33.00 -12.83
N GLU A 227 -17.05 -34.03 -12.36
CA GLU A 227 -15.60 -34.22 -12.58
C GLU A 227 -14.77 -32.92 -12.41
N PRO A 228 -14.97 -32.16 -11.31
CA PRO A 228 -14.41 -30.82 -11.19
C PRO A 228 -12.88 -30.83 -11.21
N ILE A 229 -12.32 -29.85 -11.90
CA ILE A 229 -10.92 -29.48 -11.76
C ILE A 229 -10.71 -28.94 -10.35
N ARG A 230 -9.66 -29.43 -9.68
CA ARG A 230 -9.26 -29.05 -8.33
C ARG A 230 -7.94 -28.31 -8.43
N ILE A 231 -7.92 -27.10 -7.86
CA ILE A 231 -6.73 -26.28 -7.72
C ILE A 231 -6.68 -25.91 -6.23
N LEU A 232 -5.93 -26.69 -5.46
CA LEU A 232 -5.88 -26.62 -4.00
C LEU A 232 -4.49 -26.20 -3.54
N VAL A 233 -4.38 -25.09 -2.82
CA VAL A 233 -3.15 -24.76 -2.09
C VAL A 233 -3.00 -25.75 -0.92
N LYS A 234 -1.79 -26.26 -0.69
CA LYS A 234 -1.51 -27.20 0.41
C LYS A 234 -1.90 -26.64 1.77
N LYS A 235 -2.42 -27.49 2.64
CA LYS A 235 -2.97 -27.11 3.96
C LYS A 235 -1.96 -26.41 4.86
N ASP A 236 -0.71 -26.82 4.79
CA ASP A 236 0.34 -26.38 5.71
C ASP A 236 0.97 -25.04 5.28
N GLU A 237 0.79 -24.65 4.01
CA GLU A 237 1.22 -23.37 3.44
C GLU A 237 0.04 -22.42 3.17
N LEU A 238 -0.95 -22.45 4.07
CA LEU A 238 -1.84 -21.31 4.30
C LEU A 238 -1.10 -20.22 5.11
N THR A 239 0.11 -19.86 4.64
CA THR A 239 1.05 -18.98 5.34
C THR A 239 0.49 -17.58 5.48
N LEU A 240 0.58 -17.05 6.70
CA LEU A 240 0.24 -15.68 7.04
C LEU A 240 1.45 -14.77 6.79
N GLU A 241 2.08 -14.95 5.63
CA GLU A 241 3.36 -14.31 5.28
C GLU A 241 3.24 -12.78 5.24
N GLY A 242 3.92 -12.14 6.18
CA GLY A 242 3.84 -10.70 6.42
C GLY A 242 3.10 -10.33 7.72
N ILE A 243 2.19 -11.17 8.22
CA ILE A 243 1.41 -10.91 9.44
C ILE A 243 2.16 -11.51 10.64
N ARG A 244 2.82 -10.67 11.45
CA ARG A 244 3.34 -11.12 12.75
C ARG A 244 2.20 -11.20 13.76
N GLN A 245 2.08 -12.35 14.40
CA GLN A 245 1.04 -12.64 15.41
C GLN A 245 1.68 -12.57 16.80
N PHE A 246 0.96 -11.96 17.74
CA PHE A 246 1.33 -11.89 19.15
C PHE A 246 0.10 -12.21 20.01
N TYR A 247 0.33 -12.66 21.23
CA TYR A 247 -0.72 -12.74 22.24
C TYR A 247 -0.31 -11.98 23.50
N ILE A 248 -1.30 -11.53 24.26
CA ILE A 248 -1.15 -10.95 25.59
C ILE A 248 -2.08 -11.75 26.50
N ASN A 249 -1.53 -12.41 27.52
CA ASN A 249 -2.37 -12.97 28.59
C ASN A 249 -2.78 -11.81 29.52
N VAL A 250 -4.08 -11.54 29.56
CA VAL A 250 -4.72 -10.48 30.36
C VAL A 250 -5.28 -11.02 31.68
N GLN A 251 -5.19 -12.34 31.90
CA GLN A 251 -5.73 -13.12 33.03
C GLN A 251 -7.26 -13.09 33.11
N LYS A 252 -7.84 -11.90 33.26
CA LYS A 252 -9.28 -11.66 33.43
C LYS A 252 -9.85 -10.81 32.31
N GLU A 253 -11.13 -11.04 32.02
CA GLU A 253 -11.91 -10.27 31.04
C GLU A 253 -11.95 -8.76 31.37
N GLU A 254 -12.02 -8.41 32.66
CA GLU A 254 -12.10 -7.03 33.16
C GLU A 254 -10.89 -6.17 32.76
N CYS A 255 -9.68 -6.74 32.80
CA CYS A 255 -8.43 -6.02 32.51
C CYS A 255 -8.17 -5.82 31.01
N LYS A 256 -8.98 -6.41 30.11
CA LYS A 256 -8.81 -6.25 28.65
C LYS A 256 -8.93 -4.80 28.17
N PHE A 257 -9.74 -3.97 28.84
CA PHE A 257 -9.86 -2.56 28.46
C PHE A 257 -8.62 -1.74 28.87
N GLU A 258 -8.07 -2.02 30.06
CA GLU A 258 -6.86 -1.37 30.57
C GLU A 258 -5.66 -1.71 29.67
N VAL A 259 -5.47 -3.00 29.37
CA VAL A 259 -4.43 -3.48 28.43
C VAL A 259 -4.62 -2.93 27.01
N LEU A 260 -5.86 -2.64 26.58
CA LEU A 260 -6.11 -2.01 25.29
C LEU A 260 -5.63 -0.54 25.29
N CYS A 261 -5.83 0.20 26.38
CA CYS A 261 -5.35 1.57 26.52
C CYS A 261 -3.82 1.62 26.56
N ASP A 262 -3.18 0.80 27.41
CA ASP A 262 -1.72 0.65 27.48
C ASP A 262 -1.08 0.38 26.10
N LEU A 263 -1.75 -0.47 25.31
CA LEU A 263 -1.32 -0.82 23.96
C LEU A 263 -1.38 0.39 23.00
N TYR A 264 -2.45 1.18 23.04
CA TYR A 264 -2.57 2.38 22.20
C TYR A 264 -1.66 3.53 22.65
N GLU A 265 -1.40 3.70 23.95
CA GLU A 265 -0.40 4.66 24.45
C GLU A 265 1.02 4.28 24.01
N THR A 266 1.32 2.98 23.98
CA THR A 266 2.67 2.49 23.66
C THR A 266 2.94 2.34 22.15
N VAL A 267 1.89 2.14 21.35
CA VAL A 267 1.97 1.80 19.92
C VAL A 267 1.21 2.83 19.08
N ASN A 268 1.94 3.64 18.30
CA ASN A 268 1.35 4.60 17.37
C ASN A 268 0.79 3.88 16.12
N VAL A 269 -0.50 3.55 16.14
CA VAL A 269 -1.23 2.87 15.06
C VAL A 269 -1.95 3.89 14.17
N THR A 270 -1.86 3.78 12.85
CA THR A 270 -2.62 4.63 11.92
C THR A 270 -4.12 4.30 11.97
N GLN A 271 -4.45 3.05 11.64
CA GLN A 271 -5.80 2.49 11.76
C GLN A 271 -5.78 1.03 12.26
N ALA A 272 -6.80 0.65 13.01
CA ALA A 272 -6.97 -0.68 13.61
C ALA A 272 -8.39 -1.21 13.45
N VAL A 273 -8.52 -2.54 13.35
CA VAL A 273 -9.80 -3.25 13.53
C VAL A 273 -9.73 -4.06 14.82
N ILE A 274 -10.75 -3.92 15.67
CA ILE A 274 -10.92 -4.68 16.91
C ILE A 274 -12.10 -5.63 16.74
N PHE A 275 -11.88 -6.92 16.98
CA PHE A 275 -12.90 -7.95 16.89
C PHE A 275 -13.38 -8.42 18.26
N CYS A 276 -14.69 -8.36 18.48
CA CYS A 276 -15.38 -8.88 19.67
C CYS A 276 -16.42 -9.94 19.24
N ASN A 277 -16.65 -10.96 20.06
CA ASN A 277 -17.51 -12.09 19.69
C ASN A 277 -19.02 -11.75 19.75
N THR A 278 -19.41 -10.63 20.37
CA THR A 278 -20.82 -10.28 20.59
C THR A 278 -21.10 -8.80 20.37
N ARG A 279 -22.29 -8.48 19.83
CA ARG A 279 -22.79 -7.10 19.64
C ARG A 279 -22.67 -6.27 20.93
N ARG A 280 -23.16 -6.80 22.06
CA ARG A 280 -23.13 -6.09 23.35
C ARG A 280 -21.72 -5.66 23.76
N LYS A 281 -20.69 -6.47 23.45
CA LYS A 281 -19.30 -6.11 23.74
C LYS A 281 -18.73 -5.09 22.75
N VAL A 282 -19.15 -5.13 21.48
CA VAL A 282 -18.86 -4.04 20.52
C VAL A 282 -19.41 -2.71 21.03
N GLU A 283 -20.68 -2.67 21.43
CA GLU A 283 -21.34 -1.47 21.97
C GLU A 283 -20.64 -0.97 23.25
N THR A 284 -20.42 -1.86 24.23
CA THR A 284 -19.77 -1.52 25.51
C THR A 284 -18.34 -1.01 25.31
N LEU A 285 -17.54 -1.66 24.46
CA LEU A 285 -16.15 -1.25 24.19
C LEU A 285 -16.10 0.07 23.41
N THR A 286 -17.05 0.33 22.52
CA THR A 286 -17.18 1.62 21.81
C THR A 286 -17.46 2.74 22.80
N GLU A 287 -18.41 2.54 23.72
CA GLU A 287 -18.67 3.48 24.81
C GLU A 287 -17.43 3.75 25.68
N GLN A 288 -16.67 2.70 26.04
CA GLN A 288 -15.48 2.83 26.88
C GLN A 288 -14.35 3.59 26.16
N MET A 289 -14.04 3.23 24.91
CA MET A 289 -13.01 3.92 24.13
C MET A 289 -13.39 5.37 23.81
N THR A 290 -14.66 5.66 23.50
CA THR A 290 -15.12 7.04 23.25
C THR A 290 -15.04 7.92 24.51
N LYS A 291 -15.19 7.35 25.70
CA LYS A 291 -14.98 8.04 27.00
C LYS A 291 -13.50 8.30 27.33
N HIS A 292 -12.58 7.72 26.56
CA HIS A 292 -11.13 7.92 26.62
C HIS A 292 -10.62 8.63 25.35
N ASP A 293 -11.46 9.50 24.76
CA ASP A 293 -11.16 10.38 23.61
C ASP A 293 -10.68 9.67 22.31
N PHE A 294 -10.90 8.37 22.17
CA PHE A 294 -10.61 7.65 20.92
C PHE A 294 -11.66 7.90 19.85
N THR A 295 -11.21 8.21 18.62
CA THR A 295 -12.06 8.29 17.41
C THR A 295 -12.44 6.89 16.91
N VAL A 296 -13.56 6.36 17.40
CA VAL A 296 -14.03 4.98 17.15
C VAL A 296 -15.32 4.97 16.34
N SER A 297 -15.43 4.03 15.38
CA SER A 297 -16.72 3.60 14.82
C SER A 297 -17.03 2.16 15.22
N CYS A 298 -18.31 1.84 15.40
CA CYS A 298 -18.79 0.48 15.69
C CYS A 298 -19.55 -0.10 14.49
N LEU A 299 -19.50 -1.43 14.30
CA LEU A 299 -20.24 -2.07 13.20
C LEU A 299 -20.71 -3.48 13.60
N HIS A 300 -22.02 -3.72 13.55
CA HIS A 300 -22.65 -5.01 13.91
C HIS A 300 -23.89 -5.31 13.07
N GLY A 301 -24.37 -6.56 13.16
CA GLY A 301 -25.41 -7.12 12.27
C GLY A 301 -26.76 -6.38 12.26
N ASP A 302 -27.10 -5.67 13.34
CA ASP A 302 -28.40 -5.00 13.50
C ASP A 302 -28.44 -3.55 12.98
N LEU A 303 -27.31 -2.97 12.56
CA LEU A 303 -27.27 -1.66 11.91
C LEU A 303 -27.90 -1.72 10.52
N ASP A 304 -28.59 -0.66 10.12
CA ASP A 304 -29.21 -0.55 8.82
C ASP A 304 -28.19 -0.37 7.68
N GLN A 305 -28.63 -0.48 6.42
CA GLN A 305 -27.69 -0.45 5.30
C GLN A 305 -27.08 0.94 5.06
N GLN A 306 -27.77 2.02 5.40
CA GLN A 306 -27.30 3.39 5.26
C GLN A 306 -26.31 3.75 6.38
N GLU A 307 -26.60 3.36 7.62
CA GLU A 307 -25.68 3.47 8.77
C GLU A 307 -24.35 2.77 8.47
N ARG A 308 -24.41 1.50 8.01
CA ARG A 308 -23.22 0.73 7.58
C ARG A 308 -22.43 1.46 6.50
N GLU A 309 -23.10 2.01 5.48
CA GLU A 309 -22.44 2.73 4.38
C GLU A 309 -21.83 4.09 4.79
N ILE A 310 -22.31 4.70 5.88
CA ILE A 310 -21.72 5.91 6.48
C ILE A 310 -20.49 5.52 7.31
N ILE A 311 -20.62 4.57 8.23
CA ILE A 311 -19.52 4.09 9.09
C ILE A 311 -18.35 3.55 8.25
N MET A 312 -18.65 2.78 7.20
CA MET A 312 -17.65 2.26 6.25
C MET A 312 -17.05 3.34 5.34
N ARG A 313 -17.56 4.57 5.35
CA ARG A 313 -17.00 5.74 4.65
C ARG A 313 -16.15 6.58 5.60
N GLU A 314 -16.58 6.74 6.84
CA GLU A 314 -15.81 7.38 7.92
C GLU A 314 -14.51 6.63 8.19
N PHE A 315 -14.57 5.30 8.32
CA PHE A 315 -13.37 4.48 8.53
C PHE A 315 -12.46 4.47 7.31
N ARG A 316 -12.99 4.38 6.07
CA ARG A 316 -12.17 4.48 4.85
C ARG A 316 -11.54 5.87 4.62
N SER A 317 -12.13 6.94 5.15
CA SER A 317 -11.59 8.30 5.04
C SER A 317 -10.60 8.64 6.17
N GLY A 318 -10.40 7.75 7.15
CA GLY A 318 -9.58 8.02 8.33
C GLY A 318 -10.24 8.93 9.37
N SER A 319 -11.51 9.31 9.16
CA SER A 319 -12.31 10.08 10.12
C SER A 319 -12.49 9.32 11.44
N SER A 320 -12.56 7.99 11.38
CA SER A 320 -12.33 7.11 12.53
C SER A 320 -11.06 6.27 12.32
N ARG A 321 -10.36 6.02 13.42
CA ARG A 321 -9.07 5.29 13.44
C ARG A 321 -9.20 3.88 13.99
N VAL A 322 -10.28 3.60 14.71
CA VAL A 322 -10.59 2.28 15.26
C VAL A 322 -11.97 1.86 14.78
N LEU A 323 -12.06 0.69 14.17
CA LEU A 323 -13.33 0.02 13.87
C LEU A 323 -13.53 -1.16 14.82
N ILE A 324 -14.55 -1.12 15.67
CA ILE A 324 -14.92 -2.25 16.54
C ILE A 324 -16.06 -3.03 15.90
N THR A 325 -15.90 -4.34 15.70
CA THR A 325 -16.87 -5.15 14.94
C THR A 325 -16.93 -6.62 15.36
N THR A 326 -17.90 -7.37 14.82
CA THR A 326 -18.09 -8.81 15.06
C THR A 326 -17.67 -9.67 13.87
N ASP A 327 -17.58 -10.99 14.06
CA ASP A 327 -17.20 -11.97 13.00
C ASP A 327 -18.04 -11.88 11.72
N LEU A 328 -19.32 -11.49 11.82
CA LEU A 328 -20.26 -11.35 10.71
C LEU A 328 -19.82 -10.28 9.67
N LEU A 329 -18.80 -9.50 10.01
CA LEU A 329 -18.24 -8.39 9.25
C LEU A 329 -16.71 -8.53 9.09
N ALA A 330 -16.09 -9.55 9.69
CA ALA A 330 -14.69 -9.93 9.41
C ALA A 330 -14.50 -10.47 7.98
N ARG A 331 -15.61 -10.77 7.29
CA ARG A 331 -15.71 -11.26 5.91
C ARG A 331 -16.48 -10.26 5.05
N GLY A 332 -16.22 -10.23 3.74
CA GLY A 332 -16.75 -9.20 2.82
C GLY A 332 -16.35 -7.72 3.06
N ILE A 333 -15.71 -7.35 4.18
CA ILE A 333 -15.29 -5.96 4.42
C ILE A 333 -14.10 -5.56 3.53
N ASP A 334 -14.43 -4.71 2.56
CA ASP A 334 -13.52 -4.03 1.64
C ASP A 334 -13.01 -2.71 2.25
N VAL A 335 -12.13 -2.80 3.23
CA VAL A 335 -11.39 -1.66 3.79
C VAL A 335 -9.92 -1.77 3.35
N GLN A 336 -9.31 -0.62 3.03
CA GLN A 336 -7.88 -0.55 2.74
C GLN A 336 -7.09 -1.15 3.91
N GLN A 337 -6.11 -2.01 3.62
CA GLN A 337 -5.49 -2.91 4.60
C GLN A 337 -5.04 -2.19 5.88
N VAL A 338 -5.50 -2.67 7.04
CA VAL A 338 -5.12 -2.08 8.33
C VAL A 338 -3.77 -2.63 8.82
N SER A 339 -2.98 -1.77 9.46
CA SER A 339 -1.69 -2.15 10.04
C SER A 339 -1.82 -3.10 11.24
N LEU A 340 -2.93 -3.00 11.98
CA LEU A 340 -3.16 -3.75 13.21
C LEU A 340 -4.57 -4.36 13.23
N VAL A 341 -4.64 -5.65 13.57
CA VAL A 341 -5.86 -6.34 13.98
C VAL A 341 -5.74 -6.73 15.46
N ILE A 342 -6.78 -6.47 16.26
CA ILE A 342 -6.85 -6.86 17.67
C ILE A 342 -8.02 -7.83 17.86
N ASN A 343 -7.73 -9.06 18.26
CA ASN A 343 -8.73 -10.01 18.75
C ASN A 343 -8.93 -9.74 20.25
N TYR A 344 -9.85 -8.83 20.57
CA TYR A 344 -10.25 -8.53 21.96
C TYR A 344 -10.97 -9.74 22.58
N ASP A 345 -11.73 -10.46 21.77
CA ASP A 345 -12.14 -11.84 22.03
C ASP A 345 -11.45 -12.78 21.05
N LEU A 346 -10.98 -13.94 21.52
CA LEU A 346 -10.58 -15.02 20.61
C LEU A 346 -11.79 -15.57 19.84
N PRO A 347 -11.70 -15.79 18.52
CA PRO A 347 -12.76 -16.39 17.74
C PRO A 347 -12.97 -17.86 18.11
N SER A 348 -14.20 -18.35 17.95
CA SER A 348 -14.60 -19.72 18.30
C SER A 348 -14.10 -20.82 17.35
N ASN A 349 -13.50 -20.47 16.20
CA ASN A 349 -12.90 -21.44 15.28
C ASN A 349 -11.69 -20.86 14.52
N ARG A 350 -10.84 -21.76 14.00
CA ARG A 350 -9.62 -21.44 13.24
C ARG A 350 -9.90 -20.66 11.94
N GLU A 351 -11.09 -20.82 11.36
CA GLU A 351 -11.45 -20.18 10.11
C GLU A 351 -11.70 -18.69 10.33
N ASN A 352 -12.60 -18.32 11.25
CA ASN A 352 -12.82 -16.94 11.70
C ASN A 352 -11.49 -16.26 12.06
N TYR A 353 -10.58 -16.95 12.76
CA TYR A 353 -9.26 -16.43 13.07
C TYR A 353 -8.47 -15.96 11.83
N ILE A 354 -8.36 -16.82 10.82
CA ILE A 354 -7.66 -16.52 9.55
C ILE A 354 -8.33 -15.34 8.82
N HIS A 355 -9.67 -15.29 8.75
CA HIS A 355 -10.36 -14.18 8.07
C HIS A 355 -10.21 -12.83 8.80
N ARG A 356 -10.18 -12.83 10.15
CA ARG A 356 -9.95 -11.63 10.97
C ARG A 356 -8.56 -11.06 10.77
N ILE A 357 -7.51 -11.85 11.06
CA ILE A 357 -6.11 -11.39 11.00
C ILE A 357 -5.69 -11.05 9.57
N GLY A 358 -6.24 -11.77 8.59
CA GLY A 358 -6.07 -11.50 7.16
C GLY A 358 -6.74 -10.20 6.66
N ARG A 359 -7.21 -9.30 7.55
CA ARG A 359 -7.48 -7.88 7.21
C ARG A 359 -6.23 -7.00 7.30
N SER A 360 -5.16 -7.51 7.91
CA SER A 360 -3.79 -6.97 7.83
C SER A 360 -2.97 -7.74 6.80
N GLY A 361 -1.86 -7.15 6.34
CA GLY A 361 -0.79 -7.82 5.57
C GLY A 361 -1.22 -8.58 4.31
N ARG A 362 -1.62 -7.87 3.24
CA ARG A 362 -1.80 -8.45 1.89
C ARG A 362 -0.92 -7.74 0.87
N PHE A 363 -0.69 -8.37 -0.29
CA PHE A 363 0.11 -7.79 -1.40
C PHE A 363 1.50 -7.28 -0.96
N GLY A 364 2.22 -8.07 -0.16
CA GLY A 364 3.62 -7.80 0.22
C GLY A 364 3.81 -6.77 1.36
N ARG A 365 2.74 -6.19 1.89
CA ARG A 365 2.80 -5.35 3.10
C ARG A 365 2.85 -6.21 4.35
N LYS A 366 3.57 -5.78 5.39
CA LYS A 366 3.52 -6.43 6.71
C LYS A 366 2.24 -6.04 7.45
N GLY A 367 1.83 -6.90 8.37
CA GLY A 367 0.71 -6.69 9.29
C GLY A 367 1.06 -7.15 10.70
N VAL A 368 0.25 -6.73 11.66
CA VAL A 368 0.32 -7.20 13.04
C VAL A 368 -1.06 -7.65 13.50
N ALA A 369 -1.11 -8.82 14.13
CA ALA A 369 -2.29 -9.33 14.83
C ALA A 369 -1.98 -9.53 16.31
N ILE A 370 -2.82 -9.02 17.20
CA ILE A 370 -2.67 -9.15 18.66
C ILE A 370 -3.91 -9.85 19.23
N ASN A 371 -3.68 -10.91 20.00
CA ASN A 371 -4.72 -11.73 20.63
C ASN A 371 -4.76 -11.45 22.14
N PHE A 372 -5.92 -11.10 22.68
CA PHE A 372 -6.13 -11.04 24.13
C PHE A 372 -6.63 -12.40 24.63
N VAL A 373 -5.89 -12.99 25.57
CA VAL A 373 -6.14 -14.32 26.14
C VAL A 373 -6.45 -14.17 27.63
N THR A 374 -7.43 -14.92 28.14
CA THR A 374 -7.75 -15.00 29.57
C THR A 374 -7.48 -16.40 30.12
N ASP A 375 -7.45 -16.55 31.45
CA ASP A 375 -7.26 -17.85 32.10
C ASP A 375 -8.42 -18.83 31.82
N ASN A 376 -9.58 -18.33 31.35
CA ASN A 376 -10.70 -19.16 30.89
C ASN A 376 -10.53 -19.68 29.46
N ASP A 377 -9.71 -19.01 28.64
CA ASP A 377 -9.36 -19.47 27.29
C ASP A 377 -8.24 -20.52 27.35
N ALA A 378 -7.37 -20.45 28.37
CA ALA A 378 -6.19 -21.30 28.58
C ALA A 378 -6.39 -22.83 28.63
N PRO A 379 -7.59 -23.41 28.90
CA PRO A 379 -7.82 -24.85 28.70
C PRO A 379 -7.78 -25.26 27.22
N GLN A 380 -7.90 -24.31 26.29
CA GLN A 380 -7.54 -24.52 24.89
C GLN A 380 -6.14 -23.98 24.65
N VAL A 381 -5.19 -24.91 24.49
CA VAL A 381 -3.79 -24.69 24.12
C VAL A 381 -3.72 -23.63 23.00
N PRO A 382 -2.81 -22.65 23.05
CA PRO A 382 -2.65 -21.64 21.99
C PRO A 382 -2.65 -22.27 20.60
N LEU A 383 -3.39 -21.67 19.65
CA LEU A 383 -3.64 -22.30 18.34
C LEU A 383 -2.34 -22.50 17.54
N ASP A 384 -1.35 -21.65 17.82
CA ASP A 384 0.05 -21.71 17.44
C ASP A 384 0.77 -22.95 18.02
N GLU A 385 0.70 -23.21 19.33
CA GLU A 385 1.22 -24.46 19.92
C GLU A 385 0.51 -25.71 19.37
N GLN A 386 -0.79 -25.63 19.04
CA GLN A 386 -1.52 -26.72 18.36
C GLN A 386 -1.02 -26.95 16.91
N ILE A 387 -0.50 -25.92 16.25
CA ILE A 387 0.07 -26.03 14.89
C ILE A 387 1.50 -26.59 14.95
N GLU A 388 2.36 -26.09 15.85
CA GLU A 388 3.72 -26.62 16.03
C GLU A 388 3.74 -28.07 16.52
N SER A 389 2.89 -28.43 17.49
CA SER A 389 2.80 -29.81 17.98
C SER A 389 2.26 -30.79 16.93
N SER A 390 1.49 -30.32 15.94
CA SER A 390 1.02 -31.15 14.82
C SER A 390 2.12 -31.45 13.79
N SER A 391 3.12 -30.57 13.64
CA SER A 391 4.21 -30.70 12.67
C SER A 391 5.42 -31.48 13.21
N LEU A 392 5.54 -31.65 14.53
CA LEU A 392 6.57 -32.47 15.19
C LEU A 392 6.27 -33.99 15.21
N ALA A 393 5.20 -34.44 14.54
CA ALA A 393 4.66 -35.80 14.69
C ALA A 393 5.35 -36.90 13.83
N THR A 394 6.53 -36.69 13.25
CA THR A 394 7.27 -37.75 12.52
C THR A 394 8.79 -37.65 12.62
N GLU A 395 9.35 -37.87 13.82
CA GLU A 395 10.67 -38.52 13.91
C GLU A 395 10.80 -39.41 15.15
N LYS A 396 11.11 -40.70 14.94
CA LYS A 396 11.34 -41.68 16.00
C LYS A 396 12.82 -41.97 16.12
N THR A 397 13.43 -41.58 17.24
CA THR A 397 14.70 -42.17 17.69
C THR A 397 14.61 -42.50 19.19
N GLU A 398 15.21 -43.62 19.61
CA GLU A 398 14.95 -44.22 20.92
C GLU A 398 15.90 -43.80 22.05
N ARG A 399 15.32 -43.55 23.24
CA ARG A 399 15.91 -43.79 24.59
C ARG A 399 17.11 -42.87 24.97
N ARG A 400 17.43 -42.63 26.25
CA ARG A 400 17.20 -43.43 27.47
C ARG A 400 17.17 -42.58 28.76
N ASP A 401 16.69 -43.16 29.84
CA ASP A 401 16.40 -42.55 31.15
C ASP A 401 17.55 -41.81 31.87
N LYS A 402 17.16 -40.80 32.70
CA LYS A 402 17.31 -40.94 34.17
C LYS A 402 16.49 -39.96 35.02
N SER A 403 15.52 -40.55 35.72
CA SER A 403 14.76 -40.07 36.88
C SER A 403 15.50 -39.16 37.88
N LYS A 404 14.81 -38.13 38.39
CA LYS A 404 14.53 -37.97 39.84
C LYS A 404 13.39 -36.98 40.14
N ARG A 405 12.38 -37.44 40.88
CA ARG A 405 11.44 -36.57 41.62
C ARG A 405 12.14 -35.99 42.86
N LYS A 406 11.90 -34.70 43.15
CA LYS A 406 11.67 -34.25 44.53
C LYS A 406 10.90 -32.92 44.55
N ASN A 407 9.84 -32.84 45.35
CA ASN A 407 9.19 -31.58 45.66
C ASN A 407 10.08 -30.77 46.62
N ASN A 408 10.09 -29.46 46.45
CA ASN A 408 9.94 -28.49 47.54
C ASN A 408 9.27 -27.24 46.96
N PHE A 409 8.42 -26.59 47.75
CA PHE A 409 7.91 -25.24 47.46
C PHE A 409 8.94 -24.19 47.90
N GLU A 410 8.62 -22.91 47.67
CA GLU A 410 9.35 -21.73 48.17
C GLU A 410 10.76 -21.52 47.58
N ASN A 411 10.78 -20.94 46.38
CA ASN A 411 11.21 -19.54 46.24
C ASN A 411 10.56 -18.91 45.01
N GLU A 412 9.89 -17.77 45.21
CA GLU A 412 9.27 -17.00 44.15
C GLU A 412 10.29 -16.02 43.53
N GLU A 413 10.92 -16.39 42.41
CA GLU A 413 11.52 -15.36 41.53
C GLU A 413 10.45 -14.78 40.61
N PHE A 414 9.89 -13.66 41.07
CA PHE A 414 8.91 -12.83 40.39
C PHE A 414 9.48 -12.31 39.06
N ILE A 415 9.07 -12.88 37.92
CA ILE A 415 9.49 -12.40 36.59
C ILE A 415 8.73 -11.12 36.24
N SER A 416 9.22 -10.00 36.78
CA SER A 416 8.66 -8.67 36.62
C SER A 416 8.81 -8.11 35.19
N GLY A 417 7.73 -7.49 34.68
CA GLY A 417 7.65 -6.38 33.70
C GLY A 417 8.33 -6.48 32.31
N ASN A 418 9.51 -7.06 32.22
CA ASN A 418 10.45 -6.85 31.12
C ASN A 418 10.17 -7.70 29.87
N LEU A 419 9.28 -8.69 29.92
CA LEU A 419 8.91 -9.45 28.72
C LEU A 419 8.07 -8.59 27.75
N SER A 420 7.25 -7.68 28.29
CA SER A 420 6.54 -6.67 27.48
C SER A 420 7.54 -5.85 26.65
N SER A 421 8.67 -5.43 27.24
CA SER A 421 9.70 -4.66 26.53
C SER A 421 10.27 -5.36 25.28
N LYS A 422 10.37 -6.70 25.28
CA LYS A 422 10.91 -7.46 24.13
C LYS A 422 9.89 -7.56 22.99
N ILE A 423 8.62 -7.82 23.33
CA ILE A 423 7.51 -7.86 22.37
C ILE A 423 7.29 -6.45 21.77
N LEU A 424 7.25 -5.42 22.62
CA LEU A 424 7.14 -4.01 22.21
C LEU A 424 8.33 -3.54 21.37
N ASN A 425 9.56 -3.99 21.65
CA ASN A 425 10.73 -3.66 20.82
C ASN A 425 10.72 -4.41 19.47
N ALA A 426 10.16 -5.61 19.40
CA ALA A 426 9.92 -6.30 18.12
C ALA A 426 8.87 -5.57 17.27
N ALA A 427 7.77 -5.13 17.88
CA ALA A 427 6.74 -4.31 17.24
C ALA A 427 7.27 -2.91 16.81
N ARG A 428 8.07 -2.25 17.66
CA ARG A 428 8.71 -0.96 17.33
C ARG A 428 9.69 -1.07 16.17
N ARG A 429 10.50 -2.14 16.10
CA ARG A 429 11.34 -2.42 14.91
C ARG A 429 10.49 -2.57 13.65
N GLN A 430 9.36 -3.28 13.74
CA GLN A 430 8.47 -3.48 12.60
C GLN A 430 7.83 -2.18 12.10
N LEU A 431 7.33 -1.32 13.01
CA LEU A 431 6.82 0.02 12.66
C LEU A 431 7.91 0.95 12.08
N HIS A 432 9.18 0.67 12.34
CA HIS A 432 10.32 1.37 11.73
C HIS A 432 10.69 0.78 10.35
N GLU A 433 10.58 -0.54 10.18
CA GLU A 433 10.75 -1.23 8.88
C GLU A 433 9.66 -0.82 7.88
N ASP A 434 8.41 -0.63 8.32
CA ASP A 434 7.28 -0.28 7.44
C ASP A 434 7.32 1.20 7.00
N GLN A 435 7.96 2.08 7.78
CA GLN A 435 8.34 3.44 7.35
C GLN A 435 9.40 3.47 6.22
N GLU A 436 9.89 2.30 5.80
CA GLU A 436 10.81 2.11 4.68
C GLU A 436 10.24 1.25 3.54
N GLY A 437 8.93 0.93 3.57
CA GLY A 437 8.27 0.03 2.62
C GLY A 437 7.11 0.60 1.79
N GLY A 438 6.55 1.76 2.16
CA GLY A 438 5.32 2.30 1.54
C GLY A 438 5.53 3.21 0.32
N ASP A 439 5.30 2.68 -0.88
CA ASP A 439 4.92 3.43 -2.10
C ASP A 439 4.31 2.47 -3.15
N ALA A 440 3.13 2.73 -3.72
CA ALA A 440 2.04 3.54 -3.19
C ALA A 440 0.71 2.73 -3.21
N ASP A 441 -0.40 2.98 -3.93
CA ASP A 441 -0.77 3.95 -4.97
C ASP A 441 -2.29 4.16 -4.95
N GLU A 442 -2.77 5.41 -5.06
CA GLU A 442 -4.15 5.76 -5.42
C GLU A 442 -4.22 7.25 -5.84
N PHE A 443 -4.72 7.56 -7.05
CA PHE A 443 -5.24 8.89 -7.35
C PHE A 443 -6.38 8.85 -8.37
N SER A 444 -7.40 9.69 -8.15
CA SER A 444 -8.66 9.65 -8.90
C SER A 444 -8.62 10.36 -10.25
N SER A 445 -9.62 10.10 -11.11
CA SER A 445 -9.96 11.02 -12.21
C SER A 445 -11.48 11.13 -12.46
N LYS A 446 -11.93 12.38 -12.56
CA LYS A 446 -13.22 12.87 -13.11
C LYS A 446 -12.82 13.99 -14.10
N ARG A 447 -13.49 14.26 -15.23
CA ARG A 447 -14.75 13.74 -15.83
C ARG A 447 -14.84 14.18 -17.31
N GLN A 448 -15.52 13.39 -18.14
CA GLN A 448 -16.36 13.79 -19.31
C GLN A 448 -15.85 14.73 -20.44
N ARG A 449 -15.80 14.16 -21.68
CA ARG A 449 -16.47 14.61 -22.94
C ARG A 449 -16.07 15.99 -23.58
N ASN A 450 -16.10 16.21 -24.90
CA ASN A 450 -16.84 15.58 -26.02
C ASN A 450 -16.26 15.94 -27.44
N PHE A 451 -16.34 15.04 -28.43
CA PHE A 451 -16.42 15.27 -29.92
C PHE A 451 -15.23 15.98 -30.67
N SER A 452 -14.91 15.74 -31.98
CA SER A 452 -15.31 14.69 -32.95
C SER A 452 -14.58 14.77 -34.35
N ILE A 453 -14.52 13.64 -35.09
CA ILE A 453 -14.33 13.48 -36.56
C ILE A 453 -12.92 13.76 -37.16
N GLY A 454 -12.38 12.86 -38.01
CA GLY A 454 -11.10 13.14 -38.72
C GLY A 454 -10.37 12.09 -39.62
N ALA A 455 -10.96 10.94 -39.99
CA ALA A 455 -10.50 10.01 -41.07
C ALA A 455 -8.99 9.74 -41.38
N SER A 456 -8.55 8.51 -41.06
CA SER A 456 -7.64 7.62 -41.83
C SER A 456 -6.22 8.06 -42.29
N SER A 457 -5.20 7.34 -41.80
CA SER A 457 -4.34 6.49 -42.67
C SER A 457 -3.56 5.45 -41.82
N LEU A 458 -2.98 4.42 -42.45
CA LEU A 458 -2.31 3.30 -41.77
C LEU A 458 -0.81 3.56 -41.59
N ALA A 459 -0.34 3.52 -40.35
CA ALA A 459 1.07 3.33 -39.98
C ALA A 459 1.15 2.40 -38.76
N SER A 460 2.33 1.84 -38.49
CA SER A 460 2.54 0.94 -37.35
C SER A 460 2.49 1.67 -36.01
N ASN A 461 1.69 1.17 -35.07
CA ASN A 461 1.71 1.61 -33.67
C ASN A 461 3.03 1.18 -32.99
N ASP A 462 4.06 2.00 -33.19
CA ASP A 462 5.22 2.03 -32.32
C ASP A 462 4.86 2.75 -31.00
N GLU A 463 5.74 2.71 -30.00
CA GLU A 463 5.54 3.38 -28.69
C GLU A 463 5.46 4.93 -28.84
N GLU A 464 4.28 5.50 -29.15
CA GLU A 464 4.07 6.96 -29.15
C GLU A 464 4.14 7.56 -27.73
N ASP A 465 4.69 8.77 -27.61
CA ASP A 465 5.06 9.37 -26.33
C ASP A 465 3.87 9.91 -25.52
N ASP A 466 3.85 9.58 -24.22
CA ASP A 466 3.20 10.39 -23.16
C ASP A 466 3.94 11.74 -23.00
N GLN A 467 3.84 12.61 -24.00
CA GLN A 467 4.37 13.98 -23.98
C GLN A 467 3.36 15.02 -23.42
N GLN A 468 2.12 14.63 -23.14
CA GLN A 468 1.13 15.51 -22.50
C GLN A 468 1.35 15.59 -20.98
N GLY A 469 1.56 16.80 -20.45
CA GLY A 469 1.50 17.06 -19.00
C GLY A 469 2.45 18.14 -18.43
N PHE A 470 3.46 18.60 -19.19
CA PHE A 470 4.42 19.61 -18.73
C PHE A 470 4.78 20.62 -19.85
N GLU A 471 3.78 21.34 -20.36
CA GLU A 471 3.99 22.49 -21.27
C GLU A 471 4.51 23.75 -20.53
N ASP A 472 4.54 23.71 -19.20
CA ASP A 472 4.83 24.83 -18.30
C ASP A 472 6.27 24.77 -17.72
N TYR A 473 7.26 24.59 -18.61
CA TYR A 473 8.67 24.87 -18.31
C TYR A 473 9.04 26.24 -18.88
N ASP A 474 9.15 27.22 -17.99
CA ASP A 474 9.69 28.53 -18.33
C ASP A 474 11.23 28.43 -18.39
N ASP A 475 11.82 28.82 -19.51
CA ASP A 475 13.29 28.82 -19.71
C ASP A 475 13.95 30.10 -19.15
N ALA A 476 13.15 31.00 -18.55
CA ALA A 476 13.61 32.12 -17.77
C ALA A 476 14.61 31.70 -16.69
N VAL A 477 15.68 32.48 -16.56
CA VAL A 477 16.59 32.36 -15.41
C VAL A 477 15.81 32.76 -14.16
N ILE A 478 15.92 31.97 -13.09
CA ILE A 478 15.28 32.27 -11.81
C ILE A 478 15.92 33.54 -11.24
N GLU A 479 15.25 34.68 -11.40
CA GLU A 479 15.65 35.95 -10.78
C GLU A 479 15.45 35.86 -9.27
N LEU A 480 16.54 35.62 -8.56
CA LEU A 480 16.61 35.68 -7.11
C LEU A 480 16.96 37.09 -6.67
N ASN A 481 16.32 37.56 -5.62
CA ASN A 481 16.71 38.77 -4.92
C ASN A 481 18.13 38.57 -4.31
N PRO A 482 19.14 39.38 -4.66
CA PRO A 482 20.49 39.25 -4.11
C PRO A 482 20.53 39.33 -2.58
N GLN A 483 19.60 40.06 -1.96
CA GLN A 483 19.50 40.14 -0.51
C GLN A 483 19.06 38.81 0.11
N ASP A 484 18.07 38.12 -0.47
CA ASP A 484 17.64 36.79 0.01
C ASP A 484 18.73 35.73 -0.20
N GLU A 485 19.55 35.84 -1.26
CA GLU A 485 20.68 34.94 -1.49
C GLU A 485 21.79 35.16 -0.43
N VAL A 486 22.18 36.42 -0.17
CA VAL A 486 23.12 36.80 0.91
C VAL A 486 22.59 36.40 2.30
N ASP A 487 21.30 36.55 2.55
CA ASP A 487 20.73 36.29 3.87
C ASP A 487 20.58 34.79 4.16
N LEU A 488 20.35 33.94 3.14
CA LEU A 488 20.47 32.49 3.31
C LEU A 488 21.93 32.02 3.39
N GLU A 489 22.90 32.68 2.73
CA GLU A 489 24.33 32.37 2.90
C GLU A 489 24.83 32.52 4.36
N ARG A 490 24.16 33.35 5.19
CA ARG A 490 24.40 33.42 6.65
C ARG A 490 24.07 32.13 7.41
N PHE A 491 23.27 31.23 6.79
CA PHE A 491 22.81 29.96 7.37
C PHE A 491 23.40 28.72 6.68
N ILE A 492 24.13 28.88 5.57
CA ILE A 492 24.91 27.81 4.93
C ILE A 492 26.16 27.52 5.77
N VAL A 493 26.51 26.24 5.92
CA VAL A 493 27.70 25.82 6.68
C VAL A 493 28.96 26.20 5.90
N LYS A 494 29.69 27.22 6.36
CA LYS A 494 30.93 27.68 5.70
C LYS A 494 31.98 26.58 5.71
N LYS A 495 32.52 26.28 4.54
CA LYS A 495 33.24 25.05 4.20
C LYS A 495 34.71 25.06 4.67
N GLU A 496 34.96 25.06 5.97
CA GLU A 496 36.29 24.76 6.50
C GLU A 496 36.58 23.25 6.39
N SER A 497 37.33 22.87 5.35
CA SER A 497 37.93 21.54 5.12
C SER A 497 37.00 20.33 4.95
N SER A 498 35.68 20.45 5.12
CA SER A 498 34.72 19.43 4.67
C SER A 498 34.65 19.38 3.14
N GLN A 499 35.63 18.70 2.52
CA GLN A 499 35.40 18.07 1.22
C GLN A 499 34.23 17.11 1.38
N MET A 500 33.26 17.14 0.46
CA MET A 500 32.50 15.92 0.23
C MET A 500 33.48 14.96 -0.41
N ASN A 501 33.94 13.98 0.37
CA ASN A 501 34.81 12.92 -0.12
C ASN A 501 34.17 12.37 -1.40
N THR A 502 34.87 12.49 -2.53
CA THR A 502 34.37 11.99 -3.80
C THR A 502 34.20 10.47 -3.73
N LEU A 503 33.56 9.85 -4.73
CA LEU A 503 33.50 8.39 -4.77
C LEU A 503 34.93 7.78 -4.71
N TYR A 504 35.91 8.45 -5.32
CA TYR A 504 37.34 8.14 -5.21
C TYR A 504 37.84 8.27 -3.76
N ASP A 505 37.62 9.39 -3.06
CA ASP A 505 38.13 9.57 -1.70
C ASP A 505 37.46 8.62 -0.68
N ILE A 506 36.15 8.36 -0.82
CA ILE A 506 35.43 7.38 0.03
C ILE A 506 35.95 5.96 -0.24
N ILE A 507 36.17 5.60 -1.51
CA ILE A 507 36.71 4.29 -1.88
C ILE A 507 38.17 4.16 -1.46
N GLN A 508 39.00 5.20 -1.60
CA GLN A 508 40.40 5.18 -1.21
C GLN A 508 40.54 5.08 0.30
N ALA A 509 39.80 5.89 1.08
CA ALA A 509 39.74 5.77 2.52
C ALA A 509 39.21 4.39 2.97
N LYS A 510 38.23 3.81 2.26
CA LYS A 510 37.77 2.43 2.51
C LYS A 510 38.75 1.35 2.06
N ILE A 511 39.59 1.60 1.05
CA ILE A 511 40.66 0.69 0.60
C ILE A 511 41.80 0.70 1.61
N ASP A 512 42.20 1.86 2.11
CA ASP A 512 43.27 1.97 3.10
C ASP A 512 42.80 1.54 4.50
N ALA A 513 41.52 1.74 4.83
CA ALA A 513 40.87 1.06 5.95
C ALA A 513 40.82 -0.46 5.74
N LYS A 514 40.29 -0.97 4.61
CA LYS A 514 40.29 -2.42 4.32
C LYS A 514 41.70 -3.03 4.22
N LYS A 515 42.76 -2.27 3.92
CA LYS A 515 44.16 -2.74 4.02
C LYS A 515 44.57 -2.89 5.49
N THR A 516 44.32 -1.87 6.30
CA THR A 516 44.63 -1.89 7.74
C THR A 516 43.83 -2.98 8.46
N GLU A 517 42.58 -3.21 8.05
CA GLU A 517 41.77 -4.35 8.47
C GLU A 517 42.29 -5.67 7.89
N ALA A 518 42.69 -5.76 6.62
CA ALA A 518 43.23 -7.00 6.04
C ALA A 518 44.55 -7.46 6.68
N GLU A 519 45.38 -6.53 7.18
CA GLU A 519 46.56 -6.83 7.99
C GLU A 519 46.20 -7.30 9.42
N THR A 520 44.97 -7.08 9.88
CA THR A 520 44.50 -7.35 11.25
C THR A 520 43.47 -8.49 11.35
N ALA A 521 42.68 -8.73 10.31
CA ALA A 521 41.46 -9.53 10.30
C ALA A 521 41.54 -10.73 9.33
N LEU A 522 42.64 -11.48 9.38
CA LEU A 522 42.82 -12.72 8.60
C LEU A 522 41.99 -13.90 9.15
N SER A 523 40.71 -13.68 9.44
CA SER A 523 39.76 -14.70 9.88
C SER A 523 38.30 -14.26 9.74
N GLN A 524 37.48 -15.10 9.09
CA GLN A 524 36.03 -14.96 8.87
C GLN A 524 35.63 -13.91 7.82
N ALA A 525 35.19 -14.39 6.65
CA ALA A 525 34.64 -13.60 5.55
C ALA A 525 33.19 -14.01 5.26
N ASP A 526 32.38 -13.05 4.79
CA ASP A 526 30.99 -13.25 4.37
C ASP A 526 30.92 -13.86 2.94
N PRO A 527 30.12 -14.90 2.67
CA PRO A 527 30.00 -15.51 1.34
C PRO A 527 29.50 -14.58 0.21
N ASN A 528 28.96 -13.39 0.51
CA ASN A 528 28.31 -12.52 -0.49
C ASN A 528 29.17 -11.38 -1.09
N ASP A 529 30.45 -11.20 -0.70
CA ASP A 529 31.31 -10.12 -1.25
C ASP A 529 31.83 -10.47 -2.67
N PHE A 530 30.93 -10.50 -3.66
CA PHE A 530 31.20 -10.87 -5.06
C PHE A 530 32.17 -9.88 -5.72
N ASN A 531 33.29 -10.35 -6.26
CA ASN A 531 34.37 -9.49 -6.72
C ASN A 531 34.14 -8.94 -8.14
N MET A 532 34.44 -7.66 -8.33
CA MET A 532 34.39 -6.99 -9.66
C MET A 532 35.40 -7.59 -10.67
N ARG A 533 36.32 -8.45 -10.21
CA ARG A 533 37.30 -9.17 -11.02
C ARG A 533 36.73 -10.40 -11.72
N ASP A 534 35.54 -10.86 -11.34
CA ASP A 534 34.94 -12.11 -11.81
C ASP A 534 33.88 -11.89 -12.91
N MET A 535 33.82 -10.66 -13.47
CA MET A 535 32.97 -10.33 -14.63
C MET A 535 33.69 -10.63 -15.95
N ASP A 536 32.93 -11.15 -16.92
CA ASP A 536 33.40 -11.41 -18.28
C ASP A 536 33.85 -10.11 -18.99
N PRO A 537 35.08 -10.04 -19.54
CA PRO A 537 35.57 -8.88 -20.27
C PRO A 537 34.68 -8.40 -21.42
N GLU A 538 33.99 -9.29 -22.14
CA GLU A 538 33.10 -8.91 -23.24
C GLU A 538 31.85 -8.16 -22.72
N ILE A 539 31.33 -8.58 -21.57
CA ILE A 539 30.22 -7.89 -20.89
C ILE A 539 30.67 -6.51 -20.40
N VAL A 540 31.89 -6.40 -19.87
CA VAL A 540 32.46 -5.13 -19.43
C VAL A 540 32.62 -4.16 -20.61
N GLU A 541 33.20 -4.61 -21.73
CA GLU A 541 33.36 -3.77 -22.92
C GLU A 541 32.00 -3.32 -23.48
N MET A 542 31.01 -4.22 -23.56
CA MET A 542 29.65 -3.88 -24.01
C MET A 542 29.04 -2.73 -23.20
N TYR A 543 29.14 -2.76 -21.86
CA TYR A 543 28.57 -1.69 -21.03
C TYR A 543 29.37 -0.37 -21.11
N VAL A 544 30.69 -0.43 -21.30
CA VAL A 544 31.50 0.76 -21.59
C VAL A 544 31.08 1.40 -22.92
N GLN A 545 30.88 0.60 -23.98
CA GLN A 545 30.39 1.10 -25.28
C GLN A 545 28.97 1.70 -25.17
N ILE A 546 28.09 1.13 -24.33
CA ILE A 546 26.76 1.70 -24.03
C ILE A 546 26.89 3.06 -23.34
N GLY A 547 27.84 3.24 -22.41
CA GLY A 547 28.12 4.54 -21.79
C GLY A 547 28.53 5.61 -22.82
N VAL A 548 29.41 5.26 -23.76
CA VAL A 548 29.80 6.16 -24.86
C VAL A 548 28.60 6.55 -25.73
N LEU A 549 27.63 5.66 -25.95
CA LEU A 549 26.38 5.99 -26.64
C LEU A 549 25.50 6.96 -25.82
N LEU A 550 25.34 6.73 -24.51
CA LEU A 550 24.51 7.57 -23.63
C LEU A 550 25.05 8.99 -23.46
N SER A 551 26.38 9.18 -23.51
CA SER A 551 27.02 10.52 -23.53
C SER A 551 26.56 11.40 -24.70
N LYS A 552 26.30 10.78 -25.87
CA LYS A 552 25.93 11.47 -27.12
C LYS A 552 24.44 11.39 -27.45
N TYR A 553 23.66 10.68 -26.64
CA TYR A 553 22.24 10.47 -26.83
C TYR A 553 21.46 11.81 -26.86
N ARG A 554 20.33 11.79 -27.59
CA ARG A 554 19.38 12.92 -27.74
C ARG A 554 17.94 12.42 -27.79
N SER A 555 17.66 11.45 -28.66
CA SER A 555 16.33 10.86 -28.85
C SER A 555 16.45 9.44 -29.45
N GLY A 556 15.32 8.72 -29.54
CA GLY A 556 15.25 7.37 -30.12
C GLY A 556 15.20 6.25 -29.07
N LYS A 557 15.28 5.00 -29.52
CA LYS A 557 15.10 3.82 -28.65
C LYS A 557 16.40 3.51 -27.89
N ILE A 558 16.35 3.59 -26.55
CA ILE A 558 17.48 3.20 -25.68
C ILE A 558 17.87 1.71 -25.88
N PRO A 559 19.18 1.37 -25.86
CA PRO A 559 19.66 -0.01 -26.00
C PRO A 559 18.97 -1.01 -25.05
N LYS A 560 18.60 -2.19 -25.58
CA LYS A 560 17.94 -3.26 -24.80
C LYS A 560 18.79 -3.70 -23.60
N ALA A 561 20.12 -3.78 -23.76
CA ALA A 561 21.06 -4.09 -22.69
C ALA A 561 21.05 -3.06 -21.54
N PHE A 562 20.72 -1.79 -21.81
CA PHE A 562 20.51 -0.80 -20.75
C PHE A 562 19.13 -0.95 -20.08
N LYS A 563 18.07 -1.21 -20.86
CA LYS A 563 16.70 -1.43 -20.33
C LYS A 563 16.61 -2.61 -19.33
N ILE A 564 17.56 -3.56 -19.34
CA ILE A 564 17.58 -4.71 -18.42
C ILE A 564 18.40 -4.50 -17.13
N ILE A 565 19.22 -3.43 -17.02
CA ILE A 565 20.06 -3.19 -15.84
C ILE A 565 19.25 -3.22 -14.52
N PRO A 566 18.05 -2.59 -14.40
CA PRO A 566 17.25 -2.64 -13.17
C PRO A 566 16.80 -4.03 -12.69
N LYS A 567 16.96 -5.07 -13.51
CA LYS A 567 16.58 -6.46 -13.20
C LYS A 567 17.77 -7.32 -12.74
N MET A 568 18.96 -6.74 -12.70
CA MET A 568 20.21 -7.42 -12.33
C MET A 568 20.50 -7.25 -10.85
N ILE A 569 21.03 -8.31 -10.20
CA ILE A 569 21.37 -8.28 -8.77
C ILE A 569 22.52 -7.28 -8.53
N ASN A 570 23.48 -7.24 -9.45
CA ASN A 570 24.65 -6.35 -9.49
C ASN A 570 24.42 -5.10 -10.36
N TRP A 571 23.21 -4.54 -10.36
CA TRP A 571 22.85 -3.42 -11.24
C TRP A 571 23.71 -2.17 -11.03
N GLU A 572 24.16 -1.89 -9.80
CA GLU A 572 24.99 -0.72 -9.48
C GLU A 572 26.38 -0.80 -10.11
N GLN A 573 27.02 -1.97 -10.01
CA GLN A 573 28.32 -2.26 -10.60
C GLN A 573 28.24 -2.16 -12.13
N ILE A 574 27.19 -2.71 -12.74
CA ILE A 574 26.95 -2.65 -14.18
C ILE A 574 26.64 -1.22 -14.64
N LEU A 575 25.87 -0.45 -13.86
CA LEU A 575 25.57 0.94 -14.16
C LEU A 575 26.84 1.81 -14.15
N TYR A 576 27.74 1.58 -13.19
CA TYR A 576 29.02 2.30 -13.08
C TYR A 576 29.90 2.15 -14.34
N LEU A 577 29.92 0.97 -14.98
CA LEU A 577 30.62 0.74 -16.25
C LEU A 577 30.12 1.65 -17.39
N THR A 578 28.86 2.09 -17.32
CA THR A 578 28.26 3.00 -18.32
C THR A 578 28.57 4.49 -18.07
N ARG A 579 29.36 4.81 -17.04
CA ARG A 579 29.83 6.16 -16.64
C ARG A 579 28.72 7.23 -16.65
N PRO A 580 27.81 7.21 -15.64
CA PRO A 580 26.62 8.07 -15.59
C PRO A 580 26.89 9.57 -15.49
N ASP A 581 28.08 9.93 -15.03
CA ASP A 581 28.66 11.27 -15.05
C ASP A 581 28.73 11.85 -16.47
N GLU A 582 29.23 11.08 -17.46
CA GLU A 582 29.36 11.53 -18.86
C GLU A 582 28.03 11.54 -19.64
N TRP A 583 26.92 11.08 -19.08
CA TRP A 583 25.66 10.98 -19.83
C TRP A 583 25.13 12.33 -20.31
N SER A 584 24.43 12.33 -21.44
CA SER A 584 23.60 13.46 -21.86
C SER A 584 22.41 13.68 -20.91
N ALA A 585 21.92 14.92 -20.78
CA ALA A 585 20.71 15.22 -20.02
C ALA A 585 19.49 14.41 -20.49
N ALA A 586 19.36 14.19 -21.81
CA ALA A 586 18.33 13.34 -22.40
C ALA A 586 18.48 11.85 -22.03
N ALA A 587 19.71 11.34 -21.88
CA ALA A 587 19.95 9.99 -21.36
C ALA A 587 19.60 9.91 -19.87
N MET A 588 19.96 10.92 -19.07
CA MET A 588 19.63 10.97 -17.64
C MET A 588 18.11 10.99 -17.39
N TYR A 589 17.35 11.72 -18.21
CA TYR A 589 15.88 11.64 -18.22
C TYR A 589 15.36 10.23 -18.48
N GLN A 590 15.81 9.60 -19.56
CA GLN A 590 15.33 8.27 -19.96
C GLN A 590 15.78 7.17 -18.99
N ALA A 591 16.99 7.28 -18.44
CA ALA A 591 17.47 6.43 -17.37
C ALA A 591 16.60 6.58 -16.11
N THR A 592 16.32 7.83 -15.69
CA THR A 592 15.44 8.08 -14.54
C THR A 592 14.04 7.53 -14.76
N ARG A 593 13.47 7.66 -15.97
CA ARG A 593 12.19 7.02 -16.36
C ARG A 593 12.25 5.49 -16.22
N ILE A 594 13.27 4.84 -16.81
CA ILE A 594 13.44 3.38 -16.76
C ILE A 594 13.62 2.87 -15.31
N PHE A 595 14.48 3.54 -14.53
CA PHE A 595 14.85 3.13 -13.19
C PHE A 595 13.71 3.39 -12.19
N ALA A 596 13.02 4.53 -12.28
CA ALA A 596 11.84 4.83 -11.48
C ALA A 596 10.67 3.86 -11.76
N SER A 597 10.51 3.35 -12.99
CA SER A 597 9.50 2.32 -13.26
C SER A 597 9.91 0.92 -12.74
N ASN A 598 11.18 0.51 -12.90
CA ASN A 598 11.58 -0.90 -12.70
C ASN A 598 12.19 -1.22 -11.32
N LEU A 599 12.74 -0.24 -10.59
CA LEU A 599 13.36 -0.49 -9.28
C LEU A 599 12.34 -0.35 -8.12
N ASN A 600 12.60 -1.04 -7.01
CA ASN A 600 11.88 -0.78 -5.75
C ASN A 600 12.30 0.58 -5.14
N PRO A 601 11.54 1.16 -4.18
CA PRO A 601 11.85 2.49 -3.63
C PRO A 601 13.25 2.62 -3.02
N ARG A 602 13.77 1.57 -2.36
CA ARG A 602 15.12 1.57 -1.75
C ARG A 602 16.24 1.60 -2.80
N MET A 603 16.06 0.90 -3.92
CA MET A 603 17.00 0.94 -5.04
C MET A 603 16.87 2.24 -5.85
N CYS A 604 15.64 2.77 -6.02
CA CYS A 604 15.42 4.10 -6.58
C CYS A 604 16.15 5.18 -5.75
N GLN A 605 16.05 5.12 -4.41
CA GLN A 605 16.72 6.05 -3.51
C GLN A 605 18.25 6.05 -3.73
N ARG A 606 18.86 4.88 -3.91
CA ARG A 606 20.31 4.74 -4.18
C ARG A 606 20.69 5.32 -5.55
N PHE A 607 19.91 5.03 -6.61
CA PHE A 607 20.10 5.67 -7.92
C PHE A 607 19.94 7.20 -7.86
N TYR A 608 18.91 7.69 -7.15
CA TYR A 608 18.69 9.13 -6.99
C TYR A 608 19.84 9.81 -6.23
N ASN A 609 20.31 9.22 -5.14
CA ASN A 609 21.36 9.80 -4.31
C ASN A 609 22.76 9.76 -4.97
N LEU A 610 23.08 8.66 -5.67
CA LEU A 610 24.43 8.41 -6.21
C LEU A 610 24.63 8.87 -7.66
N VAL A 611 23.55 9.06 -8.44
CA VAL A 611 23.63 9.38 -9.88
C VAL A 611 22.85 10.64 -10.22
N LEU A 612 21.57 10.71 -9.87
CA LEU A 612 20.72 11.83 -10.29
C LEU A 612 21.05 13.11 -9.51
N LEU A 613 21.05 13.06 -8.17
CA LEU A 613 21.26 14.22 -7.31
C LEU A 613 22.58 14.96 -7.62
N PRO A 614 23.77 14.32 -7.66
CA PRO A 614 25.01 15.01 -7.98
C PRO A 614 24.90 15.77 -9.31
N ARG A 615 24.44 15.08 -10.37
CA ARG A 615 24.28 15.68 -11.70
C ARG A 615 23.29 16.85 -11.74
N LEU A 616 22.24 16.83 -10.91
CA LEU A 616 21.32 17.97 -10.78
C LEU A 616 21.98 19.16 -10.08
N ARG A 617 22.86 18.93 -9.08
CA ARG A 617 23.61 20.00 -8.40
C ARG A 617 24.67 20.60 -9.33
N ASP A 618 25.41 19.74 -10.05
CA ASP A 618 26.47 20.15 -10.98
C ASP A 618 25.92 21.05 -12.10
N ASP A 619 24.79 20.67 -12.72
CA ASP A 619 24.14 21.43 -13.81
C ASP A 619 23.61 22.80 -13.31
N ILE A 620 23.09 22.87 -12.08
CA ILE A 620 22.65 24.12 -11.43
C ILE A 620 23.86 25.00 -11.08
N ASP A 621 25.00 24.45 -10.65
CA ASP A 621 26.18 25.26 -10.34
C ASP A 621 26.93 25.73 -11.61
N GLU A 622 27.03 24.90 -12.66
CA GLU A 622 27.67 25.30 -13.92
C GLU A 622 26.83 26.36 -14.68
N PHE A 623 25.55 26.10 -14.92
CA PHE A 623 24.71 26.92 -15.81
C PHE A 623 23.82 27.94 -15.09
N LYS A 624 23.74 27.90 -13.75
CA LYS A 624 22.83 28.71 -12.91
C LYS A 624 21.34 28.59 -13.28
N LYS A 625 20.98 27.56 -14.08
CA LYS A 625 19.62 27.06 -14.30
C LYS A 625 19.68 25.56 -14.61
N LEU A 626 18.62 24.82 -14.29
CA LEU A 626 18.56 23.37 -14.52
C LEU A 626 18.06 23.05 -15.93
N ASN A 627 18.80 22.23 -16.69
CA ASN A 627 18.46 21.77 -18.02
C ASN A 627 17.05 21.13 -18.09
N PHE A 628 16.27 21.44 -19.13
CA PHE A 628 14.92 20.91 -19.35
C PHE A 628 14.78 19.40 -19.13
N HIS A 629 15.67 18.57 -19.70
CA HIS A 629 15.57 17.12 -19.53
C HIS A 629 15.92 16.66 -18.11
N LEU A 630 16.80 17.38 -17.41
CA LEU A 630 17.10 17.12 -16.01
C LEU A 630 15.95 17.57 -15.09
N TYR A 631 15.26 18.66 -15.43
CA TYR A 631 14.01 19.05 -14.78
C TYR A 631 12.91 18.00 -14.99
N GLN A 632 12.73 17.51 -16.23
CA GLN A 632 11.85 16.38 -16.53
C GLN A 632 12.26 15.10 -15.77
N ALA A 633 13.55 14.85 -15.57
CA ALA A 633 14.05 13.72 -14.79
C ALA A 633 13.65 13.85 -13.32
N LEU A 634 13.82 15.04 -12.73
CA LEU A 634 13.40 15.35 -11.36
C LEU A 634 11.86 15.20 -11.20
N CYS A 635 11.07 15.66 -12.17
CA CYS A 635 9.61 15.44 -12.19
C CYS A 635 9.23 13.96 -12.34
N LYS A 636 9.98 13.13 -13.07
CA LYS A 636 9.73 11.68 -13.13
C LYS A 636 10.23 10.95 -11.87
N ALA A 637 11.27 11.45 -11.19
CA ALA A 637 11.73 10.87 -9.93
C ALA A 637 10.67 10.94 -8.81
N MET A 638 9.81 11.96 -8.83
CA MET A 638 8.67 12.13 -7.91
C MET A 638 7.64 10.99 -7.96
N TYR A 639 7.62 10.15 -9.00
CA TYR A 639 6.70 8.99 -9.08
C TYR A 639 6.93 7.94 -7.99
N LYS A 640 8.04 8.01 -7.23
CA LYS A 640 8.20 7.30 -5.94
C LYS A 640 8.55 8.30 -4.82
N PRO A 641 7.55 8.96 -4.19
CA PRO A 641 7.76 10.01 -3.19
C PRO A 641 8.72 9.62 -2.05
N SER A 642 8.63 8.39 -1.53
CA SER A 642 9.51 7.87 -0.47
C SER A 642 10.98 7.84 -0.91
N ALA A 643 11.23 7.41 -2.15
CA ALA A 643 12.56 7.40 -2.74
C ALA A 643 13.06 8.82 -3.06
N PHE A 644 12.19 9.69 -3.55
CA PHE A 644 12.50 11.09 -3.86
C PHE A 644 12.92 11.87 -2.60
N PHE A 645 12.12 11.83 -1.54
CA PHE A 645 12.45 12.53 -0.30
C PHE A 645 13.75 12.00 0.31
N LYS A 646 13.91 10.67 0.45
CA LYS A 646 15.09 10.06 1.07
C LYS A 646 16.34 10.03 0.16
N GLY A 647 16.20 10.31 -1.14
CA GLY A 647 17.28 10.27 -2.13
C GLY A 647 17.74 11.64 -2.61
N ILE A 648 16.86 12.66 -2.56
CA ILE A 648 17.10 14.01 -3.09
C ILE A 648 16.92 15.07 -1.99
N ILE A 649 15.68 15.29 -1.49
CA ILE A 649 15.37 16.44 -0.63
C ILE A 649 16.01 16.35 0.75
N LEU A 650 15.88 15.22 1.45
CA LEU A 650 16.46 15.07 2.78
C LEU A 650 18.00 15.14 2.73
N PRO A 651 18.71 14.46 1.81
CA PRO A 651 20.15 14.66 1.61
C PRO A 651 20.55 16.11 1.28
N LEU A 652 19.76 16.86 0.51
CA LEU A 652 20.02 18.29 0.27
C LEU A 652 19.97 19.10 1.56
N CYS A 653 18.92 18.94 2.37
CA CYS A 653 18.79 19.62 3.67
C CYS A 653 19.89 19.20 4.66
N GLU A 654 20.14 17.90 4.79
CA GLU A 654 21.16 17.30 5.68
C GLU A 654 22.59 17.73 5.31
N SER A 655 22.86 18.03 4.04
CA SER A 655 24.20 18.42 3.58
C SER A 655 24.71 19.75 4.14
N GLY A 656 23.83 20.64 4.63
CA GLY A 656 24.19 22.00 5.03
C GLY A 656 24.74 22.91 3.90
N THR A 657 24.70 22.43 2.64
CA THR A 657 25.29 23.09 1.46
C THR A 657 24.26 23.44 0.38
N CYS A 658 22.96 23.30 0.67
CA CYS A 658 21.88 23.62 -0.27
C CYS A 658 21.78 25.15 -0.45
N THR A 659 22.04 25.63 -1.66
CA THR A 659 21.91 27.05 -2.02
C THR A 659 20.45 27.46 -2.20
N LEU A 660 20.14 28.76 -2.12
CA LEU A 660 18.79 29.26 -2.42
C LEU A 660 18.33 28.88 -3.84
N ARG A 661 19.23 28.93 -4.83
CA ARG A 661 18.95 28.59 -6.23
C ARG A 661 18.58 27.12 -6.41
N GLU A 662 19.31 26.21 -5.76
CA GLU A 662 18.91 24.80 -5.70
C GLU A 662 17.56 24.64 -4.99
N ALA A 663 17.39 25.24 -3.81
CA ALA A 663 16.17 25.12 -3.03
C ALA A 663 14.91 25.56 -3.81
N VAL A 664 15.00 26.63 -4.60
CA VAL A 664 13.89 27.09 -5.47
C VAL A 664 13.65 26.11 -6.65
N VAL A 665 14.69 25.61 -7.32
CA VAL A 665 14.53 24.60 -8.37
C VAL A 665 13.86 23.32 -7.84
N PHE A 666 14.40 22.74 -6.75
CA PHE A 666 13.87 21.49 -6.18
C PHE A 666 12.48 21.67 -5.57
N SER A 667 12.18 22.81 -4.94
CA SER A 667 10.84 23.09 -4.41
C SER A 667 9.81 23.41 -5.50
N SER A 668 10.20 23.94 -6.66
CA SER A 668 9.28 24.11 -7.79
C SER A 668 8.65 22.77 -8.21
N VAL A 669 9.42 21.69 -8.23
CA VAL A 669 8.91 20.33 -8.52
C VAL A 669 7.97 19.84 -7.40
N LEU A 670 8.29 20.11 -6.12
CA LEU A 670 7.37 19.82 -5.03
C LEU A 670 6.04 20.57 -5.20
N THR A 671 6.05 21.85 -5.59
CA THR A 671 4.81 22.63 -5.78
C THR A 671 4.00 22.17 -7.00
N LYS A 672 4.64 21.84 -8.14
CA LYS A 672 3.92 21.40 -9.36
C LYS A 672 3.40 19.96 -9.30
N VAL A 673 4.15 19.01 -8.74
CA VAL A 673 3.75 17.57 -8.73
C VAL A 673 2.82 17.24 -7.56
N SER A 674 1.84 16.35 -7.74
CA SER A 674 1.01 15.86 -6.64
C SER A 674 1.80 14.93 -5.70
N ILE A 675 1.62 15.09 -4.40
CA ILE A 675 2.35 14.32 -3.37
C ILE A 675 1.31 13.66 -2.44
N PRO A 676 1.44 12.35 -2.12
CA PRO A 676 0.61 11.74 -1.09
C PRO A 676 0.84 12.37 0.28
N VAL A 677 -0.25 12.64 1.01
CA VAL A 677 -0.24 13.38 2.29
C VAL A 677 0.72 12.78 3.32
N PHE A 678 0.78 11.45 3.39
CA PHE A 678 1.65 10.73 4.34
C PHE A 678 3.13 11.05 4.12
N HIS A 679 3.60 11.02 2.88
CA HIS A 679 4.99 11.31 2.53
C HIS A 679 5.34 12.78 2.71
N ALA A 680 4.42 13.69 2.36
CA ALA A 680 4.57 15.11 2.65
C ALA A 680 4.71 15.37 4.16
N ALA A 681 3.84 14.78 5.00
CA ALA A 681 3.91 14.89 6.45
C ALA A 681 5.19 14.29 7.05
N ALA A 682 5.64 13.14 6.55
CA ALA A 682 6.89 12.50 6.97
C ALA A 682 8.13 13.33 6.57
N ALA A 683 8.14 13.93 5.39
CA ALA A 683 9.19 14.83 4.94
C ALA A 683 9.20 16.14 5.76
N MET A 684 8.05 16.74 6.02
CA MET A 684 7.93 17.93 6.87
C MET A 684 8.46 17.67 8.29
N LEU A 685 8.10 16.53 8.89
CA LEU A 685 8.61 16.13 10.21
C LEU A 685 10.14 15.99 10.20
N LYS A 686 10.72 15.39 9.14
CA LYS A 686 12.18 15.23 9.04
C LYS A 686 12.93 16.54 8.81
N ILE A 687 12.42 17.42 7.95
CA ILE A 687 13.00 18.76 7.74
C ILE A 687 12.82 19.64 8.99
N ALA A 688 11.75 19.41 9.77
CA ALA A 688 11.54 20.06 11.06
C ALA A 688 12.58 19.63 12.12
N ASP A 689 12.89 18.34 12.22
CA ASP A 689 13.90 17.81 13.15
C ASP A 689 15.32 18.37 12.85
N MET A 690 15.72 18.42 11.58
CA MET A 690 17.06 18.87 11.11
C MET A 690 17.46 20.26 11.61
N GLU A 691 18.77 20.55 11.69
CA GLU A 691 19.29 21.90 11.98
C GLU A 691 18.91 22.92 10.89
N TYR A 692 18.87 24.21 11.24
CA TYR A 692 18.36 25.25 10.34
C TYR A 692 19.44 25.83 9.42
N THR A 693 19.28 25.59 8.12
CA THR A 693 20.22 25.86 7.04
C THR A 693 19.72 26.87 6.00
N GLY A 694 18.65 27.63 6.32
CA GLY A 694 17.97 28.53 5.37
C GLY A 694 17.05 27.79 4.39
N SER A 695 17.60 26.85 3.61
CA SER A 695 16.87 26.05 2.60
C SER A 695 15.65 25.32 3.15
N ASN A 696 15.68 24.94 4.43
CA ASN A 696 14.57 24.26 5.10
C ASN A 696 13.27 25.08 5.08
N SER A 697 13.33 26.42 5.14
CA SER A 697 12.14 27.27 5.02
C SER A 697 11.51 27.20 3.64
N VAL A 698 12.32 27.06 2.58
CA VAL A 698 11.83 26.96 1.19
C VAL A 698 11.08 25.63 0.99
N PHE A 699 11.67 24.51 1.45
CA PHE A 699 11.03 23.19 1.35
C PHE A 699 9.82 23.02 2.27
N LEU A 700 9.88 23.49 3.53
CA LEU A 700 8.73 23.45 4.44
C LEU A 700 7.58 24.28 3.89
N ARG A 701 7.83 25.50 3.39
CA ARG A 701 6.79 26.32 2.77
C ARG A 701 6.16 25.64 1.57
N ALA A 702 6.95 25.08 0.67
CA ALA A 702 6.43 24.38 -0.51
C ALA A 702 5.53 23.17 -0.18
N LEU A 703 5.70 22.56 1.01
CA LEU A 703 4.85 21.49 1.52
C LEU A 703 3.65 22.00 2.33
N ILE A 704 3.78 23.13 3.04
CA ILE A 704 2.67 23.83 3.74
C ILE A 704 1.67 24.41 2.73
N ASP A 705 2.16 25.05 1.68
CA ASP A 705 1.36 25.73 0.64
C ASP A 705 0.56 24.72 -0.23
N LYS A 706 0.80 23.40 -0.08
CA LYS A 706 -0.08 22.32 -0.58
C LYS A 706 -1.40 22.17 0.17
N LYS A 707 -1.51 22.73 1.39
CA LYS A 707 -2.74 22.79 2.20
C LYS A 707 -3.30 21.45 2.65
N TYR A 708 -2.50 20.37 2.65
CA TYR A 708 -2.90 19.04 3.11
C TYR A 708 -3.40 19.04 4.56
N ALA A 709 -4.30 18.12 4.92
CA ALA A 709 -4.60 17.84 6.32
C ALA A 709 -3.42 17.06 6.92
N LEU A 710 -2.68 17.68 7.84
CA LEU A 710 -1.48 17.09 8.43
C LEU A 710 -1.80 16.42 9.78
N PRO A 711 -1.16 15.28 10.13
CA PRO A 711 -1.23 14.75 11.48
C PRO A 711 -0.65 15.76 12.49
N TYR A 712 -1.29 15.95 13.64
CA TYR A 712 -0.84 16.91 14.67
C TYR A 712 0.66 16.82 14.97
N ARG A 713 1.23 15.61 15.10
CA ARG A 713 2.68 15.42 15.32
C ARG A 713 3.59 16.10 14.28
N ALA A 714 3.16 16.22 13.02
CA ALA A 714 3.92 16.94 12.00
C ALA A 714 3.79 18.47 12.16
N ILE A 715 2.61 18.95 12.58
CA ILE A 715 2.37 20.36 12.94
C ILE A 715 3.18 20.70 14.19
N ASP A 716 3.15 19.88 15.23
CA ASP A 716 3.95 19.99 16.46
C ASP A 716 5.45 20.08 16.13
N ALA A 717 5.95 19.20 15.27
CA ALA A 717 7.36 19.21 14.85
C ALA A 717 7.73 20.53 14.16
N VAL A 718 6.91 21.00 13.21
CA VAL A 718 7.16 22.26 12.49
C VAL A 718 7.02 23.48 13.42
N VAL A 719 6.04 23.51 14.33
CA VAL A 719 5.93 24.57 15.34
C VAL A 719 7.18 24.57 16.25
N ASN A 720 7.64 23.40 16.70
CA ASN A 720 8.87 23.29 17.49
C ASN A 720 10.12 23.71 16.70
N HIS A 721 10.17 23.44 15.39
CA HIS A 721 11.23 23.89 14.49
C HIS A 721 11.33 25.42 14.43
N PHE A 722 10.19 26.12 14.45
CA PHE A 722 10.13 27.59 14.54
C PHE A 722 10.45 28.08 15.97
N VAL A 723 9.82 27.52 17.00
CA VAL A 723 9.93 27.99 18.39
C VAL A 723 11.35 27.84 18.96
N ARG A 724 12.10 26.79 18.59
CA ARG A 724 13.50 26.63 19.03
C ARG A 724 14.42 27.75 18.53
N LEU A 725 14.12 28.34 17.37
CA LEU A 725 14.88 29.44 16.77
C LEU A 725 14.68 30.79 17.49
N LYS A 726 13.80 30.87 18.51
CA LYS A 726 13.76 31.97 19.48
C LYS A 726 15.09 32.18 20.21
N ARG A 727 15.99 31.18 20.21
CA ARG A 727 17.32 31.20 20.82
C ARG A 727 18.46 31.35 19.81
N ASP A 728 18.18 31.48 18.51
CA ASP A 728 19.21 31.77 17.52
C ASP A 728 19.58 33.25 17.61
N GLU A 729 20.87 33.56 17.66
CA GLU A 729 21.38 34.94 17.71
C GLU A 729 21.43 35.59 16.32
N ARG A 730 21.22 34.80 15.26
CA ARG A 730 21.16 35.30 13.87
C ARG A 730 19.80 35.92 13.57
N GLU A 731 19.82 36.95 12.73
CA GLU A 731 18.62 37.55 12.14
C GLU A 731 18.00 36.58 11.12
N MET A 732 16.71 36.26 11.27
CA MET A 732 16.05 35.27 10.41
C MET A 732 15.67 35.83 9.03
N PRO A 733 15.91 35.11 7.91
CA PRO A 733 15.63 35.64 6.57
C PRO A 733 14.13 35.88 6.31
N VAL A 734 13.80 36.75 5.35
CA VAL A 734 12.41 37.04 4.97
C VAL A 734 11.64 35.76 4.59
N LEU A 735 12.30 34.82 3.91
CA LEU A 735 11.73 33.50 3.57
C LEU A 735 11.35 32.65 4.79
N TRP A 736 12.01 32.81 5.93
CA TRP A 736 11.63 32.16 7.20
C TRP A 736 10.32 32.75 7.74
N HIS A 737 10.22 34.08 7.78
CA HIS A 737 9.00 34.78 8.20
C HIS A 737 7.81 34.46 7.28
N GLN A 738 8.03 34.36 5.96
CA GLN A 738 7.00 33.94 5.01
C GLN A 738 6.55 32.49 5.24
N CYS A 739 7.48 31.56 5.53
CA CYS A 739 7.15 30.17 5.86
C CYS A 739 6.34 30.06 7.18
N LEU A 740 6.66 30.88 8.18
CA LEU A 740 5.89 30.97 9.44
C LEU A 740 4.48 31.54 9.19
N LEU A 741 4.34 32.53 8.32
CA LEU A 741 3.04 33.08 7.93
C LEU A 741 2.17 32.03 7.20
N SER A 742 2.73 31.30 6.22
CA SER A 742 2.03 30.19 5.57
C SER A 742 1.54 29.14 6.58
N LEU A 743 2.37 28.79 7.58
CA LEU A 743 2.00 27.85 8.64
C LEU A 743 0.80 28.35 9.45
N CYS A 744 0.84 29.60 9.94
CA CYS A 744 -0.24 30.18 10.73
C CYS A 744 -1.52 30.41 9.91
N GLN A 745 -1.41 30.86 8.65
CA GLN A 745 -2.57 31.01 7.76
C GLN A 745 -3.29 29.68 7.52
N ARG A 746 -2.56 28.57 7.37
CA ARG A 746 -3.15 27.27 7.02
C ARG A 746 -3.60 26.42 8.22
N TYR A 747 -2.84 26.45 9.32
CA TYR A 747 -2.94 25.49 10.43
C TYR A 747 -3.21 26.12 11.81
N LYS A 748 -3.59 27.40 11.89
CA LYS A 748 -3.95 28.08 13.17
C LYS A 748 -5.05 27.38 13.98
N ASN A 749 -5.95 26.63 13.33
CA ASN A 749 -7.02 25.88 13.98
C ASN A 749 -6.51 24.56 14.58
N ASP A 750 -5.44 24.00 14.02
CA ASP A 750 -4.83 22.73 14.41
C ASP A 750 -3.74 22.90 15.50
N MET A 751 -3.51 24.14 15.95
CA MET A 751 -2.56 24.50 17.01
C MET A 751 -3.27 24.74 18.34
N ASN A 752 -2.69 24.24 19.44
CA ASN A 752 -3.18 24.52 20.79
C ASN A 752 -2.73 25.92 21.30
N GLU A 753 -3.39 26.43 22.34
CA GLU A 753 -3.12 27.76 22.88
C GLU A 753 -1.67 27.94 23.39
N HIS A 754 -1.01 26.89 23.88
CA HIS A 754 0.41 26.97 24.26
C HIS A 754 1.33 27.15 23.04
N GLN A 755 1.01 26.50 21.92
CA GLN A 755 1.73 26.68 20.65
C GLN A 755 1.50 28.08 20.08
N LYS A 756 0.25 28.58 20.06
CA LYS A 756 -0.05 29.95 19.63
C LYS A 756 0.69 30.96 20.51
N ALA A 757 0.66 30.81 21.84
CA ALA A 757 1.40 31.66 22.77
C ALA A 757 2.92 31.60 22.52
N ALA A 758 3.49 30.42 22.26
CA ALA A 758 4.91 30.27 21.93
C ALA A 758 5.29 30.96 20.61
N ILE A 759 4.41 30.95 19.59
CA ILE A 759 4.63 31.68 18.33
C ILE A 759 4.46 33.19 18.53
N HIS A 760 3.46 33.65 19.29
CA HIS A 760 3.32 35.05 19.69
C HIS A 760 4.57 35.57 20.40
N ASP A 761 5.21 34.73 21.21
CA ASP A 761 6.47 35.03 21.88
C ASP A 761 7.69 34.94 20.96
N LEU A 762 7.71 34.01 20.00
CA LEU A 762 8.73 33.95 18.96
C LEU A 762 8.78 35.24 18.14
N ILE A 763 7.63 35.72 17.64
CA ILE A 763 7.55 36.94 16.81
C ILE A 763 7.77 38.26 17.58
N ARG A 764 8.00 38.20 18.90
CA ARG A 764 8.47 39.34 19.72
C ARG A 764 10.00 39.43 19.77
N PHE A 765 10.70 38.31 19.63
CA PHE A 765 12.17 38.23 19.66
C PHE A 765 12.74 38.20 18.24
N GLN A 766 12.19 37.34 17.38
CA GLN A 766 12.52 37.24 15.96
C GLN A 766 11.35 37.82 15.14
N GLY A 767 11.33 39.15 14.99
CA GLY A 767 10.20 39.91 14.46
C GLY A 767 10.49 40.67 13.16
N HIS A 768 9.64 40.51 12.15
CA HIS A 768 9.73 41.22 10.88
C HIS A 768 8.61 42.26 10.73
N TYR A 769 8.98 43.51 10.46
CA TYR A 769 8.12 44.70 10.47
C TYR A 769 6.81 44.57 9.68
N LEU A 770 6.81 43.92 8.51
CA LEU A 770 5.58 43.68 7.73
C LEU A 770 4.87 42.35 8.02
N ILE A 771 5.58 41.33 8.50
CA ILE A 771 5.06 39.93 8.50
C ILE A 771 4.61 39.50 9.89
N SER A 772 5.33 39.88 10.95
CA SER A 772 4.93 39.58 12.32
C SER A 772 3.57 40.20 12.73
N PRO A 773 3.13 41.37 12.23
CA PRO A 773 1.76 41.85 12.43
C PRO A 773 0.71 40.94 11.79
N GLU A 774 0.96 40.42 10.58
CA GLU A 774 0.06 39.48 9.90
C GLU A 774 -0.01 38.14 10.63
N VAL A 775 1.14 37.57 11.02
CA VAL A 775 1.18 36.33 11.85
C VAL A 775 0.38 36.51 13.14
N ARG A 776 0.51 37.67 13.80
CA ARG A 776 -0.27 37.99 14.99
C ARG A 776 -1.77 38.04 14.71
N ARG A 777 -2.20 38.73 13.64
CA ARG A 777 -3.62 38.79 13.25
C ARG A 777 -4.20 37.42 12.96
N GLU A 778 -3.46 36.56 12.26
CA GLU A 778 -3.94 35.20 11.96
C GLU A 778 -4.13 34.37 13.22
N LEU A 779 -3.22 34.43 14.20
CA LEU A 779 -3.36 33.72 15.48
C LEU A 779 -4.46 34.30 16.38
N GLU A 780 -4.71 35.60 16.33
CA GLU A 780 -5.77 36.29 17.10
C GLU A 780 -7.17 36.22 16.44
N SER A 781 -7.24 35.82 15.16
CA SER A 781 -8.51 35.73 14.43
C SER A 781 -9.42 34.62 14.97
N LYS A 782 -10.65 35.00 15.33
CA LYS A 782 -11.72 34.07 15.74
C LYS A 782 -12.53 33.61 14.53
N GLU A 783 -13.23 32.49 14.72
CA GLU A 783 -13.94 31.75 13.68
C GLU A 783 -14.88 32.61 12.82
N THR A 784 -14.69 32.52 11.51
CA THR A 784 -15.74 32.73 10.51
C THR A 784 -15.68 31.54 9.55
N ASP A 785 -16.70 30.69 9.59
CA ASP A 785 -16.85 29.54 8.68
C ASP A 785 -17.30 30.04 7.30
N ASP A 786 -16.33 30.49 6.49
CA ASP A 786 -16.57 30.94 5.12
C ASP A 786 -15.32 30.68 4.23
N GLY A 787 -15.54 30.51 2.94
CA GLY A 787 -14.57 29.88 2.03
C GLY A 787 -13.24 30.65 1.87
N HIS A 788 -12.10 29.96 2.05
CA HIS A 788 -10.76 30.55 1.94
C HIS A 788 -10.48 31.25 0.59
N VAL A 789 -10.50 32.58 0.58
CA VAL A 789 -9.86 33.42 -0.45
C VAL A 789 -8.41 33.67 -0.04
N VAL A 790 -7.45 33.38 -0.92
CA VAL A 790 -6.02 33.67 -0.69
C VAL A 790 -5.71 35.08 -1.18
N THR A 791 -5.45 36.01 -0.25
CA THR A 791 -4.90 37.32 -0.60
C THR A 791 -3.39 37.19 -0.83
N THR A 792 -2.98 37.06 -2.09
CA THR A 792 -1.56 37.06 -2.46
C THR A 792 -1.01 38.48 -2.35
N LEU A 793 -0.41 38.81 -1.21
CA LEU A 793 0.28 40.09 -1.01
C LEU A 793 1.58 40.11 -1.80
N VAL A 794 1.55 40.74 -2.98
CA VAL A 794 2.76 41.20 -3.66
C VAL A 794 3.33 42.37 -2.84
N ILE A 795 4.42 42.12 -2.13
CA ILE A 795 5.19 43.17 -1.45
C ILE A 795 6.04 43.88 -2.51
N PRO A 796 5.81 45.17 -2.82
CA PRO A 796 6.66 45.88 -3.76
C PRO A 796 8.02 46.18 -3.13
N THR A 797 9.08 45.68 -3.74
CA THR A 797 10.46 46.08 -3.41
C THR A 797 10.66 47.56 -3.77
N ARG A 798 11.04 48.38 -2.79
CA ARG A 798 11.48 49.76 -3.05
C ARG A 798 12.94 49.73 -3.53
N SER A 799 13.23 50.54 -4.54
CA SER A 799 14.59 50.76 -5.06
C SER A 799 15.44 51.68 -4.18
N ASP A 800 14.78 52.51 -3.36
CA ASP A 800 15.39 53.59 -2.60
C ASP A 800 14.76 53.68 -1.21
N ASP A 801 15.59 53.57 -0.18
CA ASP A 801 15.51 54.32 1.08
C ASP A 801 16.89 54.16 1.78
N THR A 802 17.77 55.14 1.60
CA THR A 802 19.06 55.21 2.31
C THR A 802 18.84 55.49 3.80
N MET A 803 19.77 55.05 4.66
CA MET A 803 19.75 55.36 6.10
C MET A 803 19.59 56.86 6.38
N GLU A 804 18.71 57.23 7.32
CA GLU A 804 19.00 58.28 8.30
C GLU A 804 18.16 58.09 9.58
N PHE A 805 18.85 57.71 10.66
CA PHE A 805 18.45 57.63 12.09
C PHE A 805 17.19 56.85 12.48
#